data_AF-Q8NCN5-F1
#
_entry.id   AF-Q8NCN5-F1
#
_cell.length_a   1.000
_cell.length_b   1.000
_cell.length_c   1.000
_cell.angle_alpha   90.00
_cell.angle_beta   90.00
_cell.angle_gamma   90.00
#
_symmetry.space_group_name_H-M   'P 1'
#
loop_
_entity.id
_entity.type
_entity.pdbx_description
1 polymer ?
#
loop_
_entity_poly.entity_id
_entity_poly.type
_entity_poly.pdbx_seq_one_letter_code
_entity_poly.pdbx_strand_id
1 'polypeptide(L)'
;MMFYRLLSIVGRQRASPGWQNWSSARNSTSAAEARSMALPTQAQVVICGGGITGTSVAYHLSKMGWKDIVLLEQGRLAAGSTRFCAGILSTARHLTIEQKMADYSNKLYYQLEQETGIQTGYTRTGSIFLAQTQDRLISLKRINAGLNVIGIPSEIISPKKVAELHHLLNVHDLVGAMHVPEDAVVSSADVALALASAASQNGVQIYDRTSVLHVMVKKGQVTGVETDKGQIECQYFVNCAGQWAYELGLSNEEPVSIPLHACEHFYLLTRPLETPLQSSTPTIVDADGRIYIRNWQGGILSGGFEKNPKPIFTEGKNQLEIQNLQEDWDHFEPLLSSLLRRMPELETLEIMKLVNCPETFTPDMRCIMGESPAVQGYFVLAGMNSAGLSFGGGAGKYLAEWMVHGYPSENVWELDLKRFGALQSSRTFLRHRVMEVMPLMYDLKVPRWDFQTGRQLRTSPLYDRLDAQGARWMEKHGFERPKYFVPPDKDLLALEQSKTFYKPDWFDIVESEVKCCKEAVCVIDMSSFTKFEITSTGDQALEVLQYLFSNDLDVPVGHIVHTGMLNEGGGYENDCSIARLNKRSFFMISPTDQQVHCWAWLKKHMPKDSNLLLEDVTWKYTALNLIGPRAVDVLSELSYAPMTPDHFPSLFCKEMSVGYANGIRVMSMTHTGEPGFMLYIPIEYALHVYNEVMSVGQKYGIRNAGYYALRSLRIEKFFAFWGQDINNLTTPLECGRESRVKLEKGMDFIGRDALLQQKQNGVYKRLTMFILDDHDSDLDLWPWWGEPIYRNGQYVGKTTSSAYSYSLERHVCLGFVHNFSEDTGEEQVVTADFINRGEYEIDIAGYRFQAKAKLYPVASLFTQKRRKDDMELSDLHGK
;
A
#
# COMPACT_ATOMS: atom_id res chain seq x y z
N MET A 1 39.21 -21.89 11.86
CA MET A 1 40.21 -21.49 12.89
C MET A 1 39.98 -20.10 13.46
N MET A 2 39.44 -19.12 12.70
CA MET A 2 39.10 -17.77 13.22
C MET A 2 38.07 -17.76 14.36
N PHE A 3 37.05 -18.63 14.32
CA PHE A 3 35.96 -18.68 15.31
C PHE A 3 36.42 -18.99 16.76
N TYR A 4 37.49 -19.78 16.93
CA TYR A 4 38.00 -20.14 18.26
C TYR A 4 38.76 -19.00 18.96
N ARG A 5 39.20 -17.96 18.25
CA ARG A 5 39.91 -16.83 18.89
C ARG A 5 38.95 -15.86 19.59
N LEU A 6 37.80 -15.55 19.01
CA LEU A 6 36.84 -14.61 19.60
C LEU A 6 36.18 -15.13 20.89
N LEU A 7 35.78 -16.41 20.94
CA LEU A 7 35.23 -17.00 22.17
C LEU A 7 36.25 -17.08 23.32
N SER A 8 37.54 -17.18 23.02
CA SER A 8 38.57 -17.30 24.06
C SER A 8 38.80 -16.02 24.88
N ILE A 9 38.37 -14.86 24.37
CA ILE A 9 38.53 -13.57 25.06
C ILE A 9 37.33 -13.32 26.00
N VAL A 10 36.13 -13.81 25.68
CA VAL A 10 34.93 -13.61 26.51
C VAL A 10 34.97 -14.44 27.81
N GLY A 11 35.74 -15.54 27.85
CA GLY A 11 35.79 -16.44 28.99
C GLY A 11 36.70 -16.05 30.17
N ARG A 12 37.52 -14.99 30.08
CA ARG A 12 38.65 -14.79 31.03
C ARG A 12 38.72 -13.47 31.80
N GLN A 13 37.68 -12.63 31.80
CA GLN A 13 37.63 -11.46 32.70
C GLN A 13 36.49 -11.56 33.71
N ARG A 14 36.61 -12.51 34.63
CA ARG A 14 35.99 -12.40 35.96
C ARG A 14 37.05 -11.82 36.90
N ALA A 15 36.65 -10.78 37.62
CA ALA A 15 37.40 -10.07 38.68
C ALA A 15 38.33 -8.93 38.24
N SER A 16 37.75 -7.72 38.10
CA SER A 16 38.39 -6.52 38.64
C SER A 16 37.34 -5.68 39.38
N PRO A 17 37.51 -5.44 40.70
CA PRO A 17 36.63 -4.59 41.49
C PRO A 17 37.15 -3.15 41.37
N GLY A 18 36.47 -2.31 40.61
CA GLY A 18 36.97 -0.97 40.30
C GLY A 18 35.90 0.05 39.94
N TRP A 19 34.69 -0.04 40.50
CA TRP A 19 33.71 1.05 40.44
C TRP A 19 32.97 1.18 41.78
N GLN A 20 33.64 1.82 42.73
CA GLN A 20 33.02 2.53 43.84
C GLN A 20 33.47 3.99 43.74
N ASN A 21 32.58 4.92 44.11
CA ASN A 21 32.80 6.37 44.28
C ASN A 21 32.40 7.29 43.11
N TRP A 22 31.15 7.20 42.67
CA TRP A 22 30.43 8.39 42.19
C TRP A 22 29.14 8.53 43.01
N SER A 23 29.31 8.88 44.28
CA SER A 23 28.23 9.28 45.19
C SER A 23 28.21 10.80 45.34
N SER A 24 26.99 11.32 45.51
CA SER A 24 26.63 12.63 46.07
C SER A 24 26.95 13.90 45.27
N ALA A 25 26.08 14.23 44.32
CA ALA A 25 25.72 15.62 44.01
C ALA A 25 24.39 15.68 43.22
N ARG A 26 23.29 15.17 43.78
CA ARG A 26 21.95 15.58 43.33
C ARG A 26 21.22 16.17 44.51
N ASN A 27 21.19 17.51 44.46
CA ASN A 27 20.45 18.36 45.36
C ASN A 27 19.02 17.85 45.52
N SER A 28 18.63 17.78 46.78
CA SER A 28 17.27 17.60 47.26
C SER A 28 16.37 18.71 46.75
N THR A 29 15.87 18.58 45.51
CA THR A 29 14.55 19.14 45.20
C THR A 29 13.55 18.18 45.81
N SER A 30 12.91 18.67 46.87
CA SER A 30 11.80 18.05 47.57
C SER A 30 10.95 17.21 46.63
N ALA A 31 10.68 15.98 47.07
CA ALA A 31 9.57 15.17 46.61
C ALA A 31 8.27 15.97 46.82
N ALA A 32 8.03 16.92 45.92
CA ALA A 32 6.73 17.52 45.72
C ALA A 32 5.87 16.36 45.27
N GLU A 33 5.05 15.90 46.21
CA GLU A 33 3.87 15.06 46.03
C GLU A 33 3.45 15.07 44.57
N ALA A 34 3.89 14.07 43.81
CA ALA A 34 3.29 13.74 42.54
C ALA A 34 1.86 13.33 42.91
N ARG A 35 0.94 14.31 42.96
CA ARG A 35 -0.49 14.07 43.01
C ARG A 35 -0.74 13.07 41.91
N SER A 36 -0.98 11.80 42.26
CA SER A 36 -1.50 10.83 41.31
C SER A 36 -2.83 11.42 40.88
N MET A 37 -2.86 12.07 39.70
CA MET A 37 -4.13 12.53 39.15
C MET A 37 -5.04 11.32 39.11
N ALA A 38 -6.23 11.46 39.72
CA ALA A 38 -7.24 10.43 39.60
C ALA A 38 -7.56 10.26 38.11
N LEU A 39 -7.71 9.03 37.66
CA LEU A 39 -8.09 8.74 36.28
C LEU A 39 -9.41 9.47 35.97
N PRO A 40 -9.51 10.23 34.87
CA PRO A 40 -10.73 10.94 34.53
C PRO A 40 -11.82 9.92 34.18
N THR A 41 -13.07 10.21 34.54
CA THR A 41 -14.20 9.34 34.22
C THR A 41 -14.68 9.49 32.77
N GLN A 42 -14.26 10.56 32.08
CA GLN A 42 -14.65 10.86 30.70
C GLN A 42 -13.52 11.57 29.94
N ALA A 43 -13.44 11.32 28.64
CA ALA A 43 -12.51 11.94 27.70
C ALA A 43 -13.15 12.02 26.30
N GLN A 44 -12.74 12.96 25.45
CA GLN A 44 -13.15 12.95 24.04
C GLN A 44 -12.48 11.76 23.32
N VAL A 45 -11.17 11.59 23.54
CA VAL A 45 -10.36 10.55 22.91
C VAL A 45 -9.43 9.89 23.92
N VAL A 46 -9.34 8.57 23.84
CA VAL A 46 -8.36 7.77 24.59
C VAL A 46 -7.38 7.13 23.63
N ILE A 47 -6.08 7.37 23.84
CA ILE A 47 -4.98 6.81 23.06
C ILE A 47 -4.29 5.74 23.91
N CYS A 48 -4.22 4.51 23.42
CA CYS A 48 -3.57 3.40 24.12
C CYS A 48 -2.17 3.12 23.53
N GLY A 49 -1.14 3.30 24.34
CA GLY A 49 0.27 3.09 24.00
C GLY A 49 1.07 4.40 24.03
N GLY A 50 2.01 4.52 24.96
CA GLY A 50 2.90 5.67 25.16
C GLY A 50 4.24 5.56 24.42
N GLY A 51 4.28 4.80 23.33
CA GLY A 51 5.39 4.79 22.39
C GLY A 51 5.33 5.95 21.39
N ILE A 52 6.24 5.95 20.42
CA ILE A 52 6.37 7.02 19.42
C ILE A 52 5.07 7.33 18.66
N THR A 53 4.25 6.32 18.38
CA THR A 53 3.00 6.49 17.63
C THR A 53 1.94 7.17 18.47
N GLY A 54 1.71 6.71 19.71
CA GLY A 54 0.70 7.30 20.57
C GLY A 54 1.06 8.70 21.06
N THR A 55 2.34 8.95 21.40
CA THR A 55 2.76 10.31 21.76
C THR A 55 2.69 11.26 20.57
N SER A 56 2.96 10.79 19.36
CA SER A 56 2.78 11.57 18.13
C SER A 56 1.30 11.88 17.85
N VAL A 57 0.39 10.90 17.95
CA VAL A 57 -1.06 11.16 17.78
C VAL A 57 -1.55 12.18 18.81
N ALA A 58 -1.16 12.02 20.08
CA ALA A 58 -1.52 12.95 21.15
C ALA A 58 -1.01 14.37 20.86
N TYR A 59 0.24 14.50 20.43
CA TYR A 59 0.85 15.76 20.03
C TYR A 59 0.02 16.43 18.93
N HIS A 60 -0.23 15.74 17.82
CA HIS A 60 -0.92 16.34 16.67
C HIS A 60 -2.39 16.66 16.94
N LEU A 61 -3.14 15.80 17.62
CA LEU A 61 -4.52 16.11 18.02
C LEU A 61 -4.57 17.35 18.91
N SER A 62 -3.64 17.46 19.87
CA SER A 62 -3.58 18.63 20.76
C SER A 62 -3.26 19.93 19.99
N LYS A 63 -2.37 19.85 18.98
CA LYS A 63 -2.03 20.97 18.09
C LYS A 63 -3.19 21.38 17.18
N MET A 64 -4.03 20.44 16.78
CA MET A 64 -5.25 20.68 16.00
C MET A 64 -6.42 21.16 16.87
N GLY A 65 -6.20 21.40 18.16
CA GLY A 65 -7.17 22.02 19.05
C GLY A 65 -8.15 21.07 19.72
N TRP A 66 -8.05 19.75 19.50
CA TRP A 66 -8.83 18.77 20.24
C TRP A 66 -8.52 18.84 21.74
N LYS A 67 -9.55 18.62 22.56
CA LYS A 67 -9.49 18.69 24.04
C LYS A 67 -9.85 17.34 24.62
N ASP A 68 -9.70 17.22 25.95
CA ASP A 68 -10.03 16.00 26.70
C ASP A 68 -9.38 14.74 26.09
N ILE A 69 -8.07 14.86 25.82
CA ILE A 69 -7.25 13.79 25.26
C ILE A 69 -6.55 13.07 26.42
N VAL A 70 -6.74 11.76 26.50
CA VAL A 70 -6.07 10.90 27.49
C VAL A 70 -5.16 9.92 26.77
N LEU A 71 -3.89 9.85 27.18
CA LEU A 71 -2.95 8.82 26.75
C LEU A 71 -2.70 7.85 27.90
N LEU A 72 -2.88 6.56 27.64
CA LEU A 72 -2.68 5.48 28.59
C LEU A 72 -1.50 4.61 28.16
N GLU A 73 -0.59 4.33 29.09
CA GLU A 73 0.54 3.43 28.89
C GLU A 73 0.57 2.40 30.03
N GLN A 74 0.63 1.11 29.71
CA GLN A 74 0.62 0.02 30.69
C GLN A 74 1.90 -0.03 31.54
N GLY A 75 3.03 0.40 30.98
CA GLY A 75 4.33 0.50 31.65
C GLY A 75 4.77 1.94 31.82
N ARG A 76 6.04 2.24 31.53
CA ARG A 76 6.55 3.62 31.40
C ARG A 76 6.48 4.11 29.95
N LEU A 77 6.38 5.43 29.78
CA LEU A 77 6.47 6.05 28.46
C LEU A 77 7.75 5.63 27.72
N ALA A 78 7.59 5.43 26.41
CA ALA A 78 8.63 4.95 25.51
C ALA A 78 9.25 3.58 25.86
N ALA A 79 8.75 2.85 26.87
CA ALA A 79 9.34 1.58 27.33
C ALA A 79 8.98 0.35 26.44
N GLY A 80 8.15 0.55 25.41
CA GLY A 80 7.85 -0.43 24.35
C GLY A 80 9.00 -0.57 23.33
N SER A 81 8.67 -0.93 22.08
CA SER A 81 9.66 -1.14 21.01
C SER A 81 10.45 0.14 20.70
N THR A 82 9.88 1.33 20.97
CA THR A 82 10.53 2.62 20.79
C THR A 82 11.92 2.71 21.43
N ARG A 83 12.11 2.21 22.66
CA ARG A 83 13.43 2.28 23.34
C ARG A 83 14.53 1.44 22.69
N PHE A 84 14.15 0.43 21.89
CA PHE A 84 15.07 -0.48 21.21
C PHE A 84 15.35 -0.07 19.77
N CYS A 85 14.73 1.01 19.30
CA CYS A 85 14.95 1.49 17.95
C CYS A 85 16.40 1.98 17.76
N ALA A 86 16.99 1.68 16.61
CA ALA A 86 18.34 2.13 16.23
C ALA A 86 18.47 3.66 16.10
N GLY A 87 17.37 4.41 16.15
CA GLY A 87 17.41 5.87 16.09
C GLY A 87 17.70 6.45 14.70
N ILE A 88 17.53 5.67 13.63
CA ILE A 88 17.80 6.08 12.24
C ILE A 88 16.53 6.70 11.63
N LEU A 89 16.67 7.90 11.08
CA LEU A 89 15.63 8.60 10.31
C LEU A 89 16.01 8.55 8.84
N SER A 90 15.29 7.71 8.10
CA SER A 90 15.55 7.53 6.68
C SER A 90 14.32 7.83 5.83
N THR A 91 14.51 8.72 4.86
CA THR A 91 13.49 9.12 3.89
C THR A 91 13.45 8.21 2.66
N ALA A 92 14.54 7.51 2.35
CA ALA A 92 14.62 6.58 1.22
C ALA A 92 13.64 5.40 1.38
N ARG A 93 12.49 5.52 0.73
CA ARG A 93 11.39 4.55 0.74
C ARG A 93 10.85 4.35 -0.67
N HIS A 94 10.16 3.24 -0.91
CA HIS A 94 9.58 2.94 -2.22
C HIS A 94 8.24 3.65 -2.46
N LEU A 95 7.51 3.98 -1.38
CA LEU A 95 6.22 4.65 -1.47
C LEU A 95 6.35 6.14 -1.19
N THR A 96 5.68 6.95 -1.99
CA THR A 96 5.69 8.41 -1.78
C THR A 96 5.11 8.81 -0.43
N ILE A 97 4.06 8.12 0.06
CA ILE A 97 3.50 8.40 1.39
C ILE A 97 4.51 8.11 2.51
N GLU A 98 5.31 7.05 2.39
CA GLU A 98 6.36 6.73 3.37
C GLU A 98 7.50 7.75 3.34
N GLN A 99 7.90 8.21 2.15
CA GLN A 99 8.89 9.27 2.00
C GLN A 99 8.40 10.57 2.66
N LYS A 100 7.15 10.97 2.42
CA LYS A 100 6.52 12.16 3.02
C LYS A 100 6.39 12.03 4.54
N MET A 101 5.96 10.87 5.05
CA MET A 101 5.92 10.62 6.50
C MET A 101 7.31 10.73 7.14
N ALA A 102 8.33 10.19 6.47
CA ALA A 102 9.70 10.23 6.95
C ALA A 102 10.28 11.64 6.97
N ASP A 103 10.07 12.40 5.89
CA ASP A 103 10.50 13.79 5.78
C ASP A 103 9.84 14.68 6.83
N TYR A 104 8.53 14.55 7.02
CA TYR A 104 7.81 15.27 8.07
C TYR A 104 8.36 14.93 9.46
N SER A 105 8.58 13.64 9.75
CA SER A 105 9.13 13.22 11.05
C SER A 105 10.53 13.79 11.28
N ASN A 106 11.39 13.77 10.26
CA ASN A 106 12.73 14.34 10.31
C ASN A 106 12.69 15.84 10.68
N LYS A 107 11.87 16.62 9.97
CA LYS A 107 11.67 18.05 10.23
C LYS A 107 11.07 18.32 11.60
N LEU A 108 10.08 17.53 12.02
CA LEU A 108 9.46 17.63 13.34
C LEU A 108 10.49 17.39 14.45
N TYR A 109 11.28 16.32 14.37
CA TYR A 109 12.22 15.96 15.44
C TYR A 109 13.40 16.95 15.57
N TYR A 110 13.76 17.62 14.48
CA TYR A 110 14.67 18.76 14.52
C TYR A 110 14.10 19.94 15.31
N GLN A 111 12.79 20.20 15.20
CA GLN A 111 12.12 21.34 15.84
C GLN A 111 11.71 21.08 17.30
N LEU A 112 11.53 19.82 17.70
CA LEU A 112 11.03 19.46 19.03
C LEU A 112 11.87 20.00 20.20
N GLU A 113 13.19 20.06 20.06
CA GLU A 113 14.05 20.60 21.12
C GLU A 113 13.76 22.09 21.35
N GLN A 114 13.54 22.86 20.28
CA GLN A 114 13.19 24.27 20.38
C GLN A 114 11.82 24.46 21.03
N GLU A 115 10.86 23.60 20.74
CA GLU A 115 9.51 23.68 21.29
C GLU A 115 9.47 23.28 22.78
N THR A 116 10.21 22.23 23.16
CA THR A 116 10.03 21.54 24.46
C THR A 116 11.16 21.76 25.45
N GLY A 117 12.33 22.20 24.97
CA GLY A 117 13.58 22.22 25.74
C GLY A 117 14.19 20.84 25.99
N ILE A 118 13.62 19.77 25.43
CA ILE A 118 14.12 18.39 25.57
C ILE A 118 15.01 18.05 24.38
N GLN A 119 16.27 17.74 24.65
CA GLN A 119 17.21 17.27 23.62
C GLN A 119 16.75 15.96 23.02
N THR A 120 16.53 15.93 21.71
CA THR A 120 16.12 14.72 20.98
C THR A 120 17.29 13.87 20.51
N GLY A 121 18.53 14.35 20.72
CA GLY A 121 19.73 13.74 20.15
C GLY A 121 19.81 13.86 18.63
N TYR A 122 19.04 14.78 18.03
CA TYR A 122 19.01 14.99 16.58
C TYR A 122 20.38 15.37 16.04
N THR A 123 20.88 14.57 15.11
CA THR A 123 22.11 14.84 14.35
C THR A 123 21.84 14.54 12.89
N ARG A 124 22.01 15.55 12.02
CA ARG A 124 21.92 15.38 10.57
C ARG A 124 23.21 14.74 10.07
N THR A 125 23.22 13.41 10.01
CA THR A 125 24.35 12.62 9.52
C THR A 125 24.34 12.44 8.01
N GLY A 126 23.16 12.57 7.39
CA GLY A 126 22.89 11.95 6.11
C GLY A 126 22.85 10.42 6.21
N SER A 127 22.54 9.78 5.08
CA SER A 127 22.60 8.33 4.92
C SER A 127 23.14 7.93 3.55
N ILE A 128 23.76 6.76 3.47
CA ILE A 128 24.28 6.16 2.24
C ILE A 128 23.71 4.76 2.09
N PHE A 129 23.00 4.53 1.00
CA PHE A 129 22.47 3.22 0.59
C PHE A 129 23.40 2.59 -0.42
N LEU A 130 24.02 1.46 -0.07
CA LEU A 130 25.00 0.79 -0.91
C LEU A 130 24.33 -0.10 -1.96
N ALA A 131 24.98 -0.23 -3.11
CA ALA A 131 24.64 -1.21 -4.13
C ALA A 131 25.86 -2.10 -4.45
N GLN A 132 25.76 -3.39 -4.13
CA GLN A 132 26.74 -4.40 -4.54
C GLN A 132 26.45 -4.92 -5.96
N THR A 133 25.23 -4.72 -6.45
CA THR A 133 24.78 -5.18 -7.77
C THR A 133 24.19 -4.04 -8.61
N GLN A 134 24.26 -4.19 -9.94
CA GLN A 134 23.68 -3.20 -10.86
C GLN A 134 22.17 -3.06 -10.68
N ASP A 135 21.47 -4.17 -10.40
CA ASP A 135 20.04 -4.17 -10.13
C ASP A 135 19.67 -3.41 -8.86
N ARG A 136 20.47 -3.54 -7.80
CA ARG A 136 20.31 -2.70 -6.60
C ARG A 136 20.48 -1.23 -6.95
N LEU A 137 21.48 -0.88 -7.75
CA LEU A 137 21.71 0.49 -8.18
C LEU A 137 20.54 1.05 -9.00
N ILE A 138 19.93 0.24 -9.86
CA ILE A 138 18.69 0.61 -10.59
C ILE A 138 17.55 0.91 -9.62
N SER A 139 17.35 0.06 -8.60
CA SER A 139 16.34 0.30 -7.56
C SER A 139 16.61 1.62 -6.82
N LEU A 140 17.86 1.92 -6.48
CA LEU A 140 18.23 3.17 -5.81
C LEU A 140 18.03 4.40 -6.71
N LYS A 141 18.35 4.30 -8.00
CA LYS A 141 18.09 5.36 -8.99
C LYS A 141 16.61 5.74 -9.05
N ARG A 142 15.70 4.76 -8.97
CA ARG A 142 14.25 5.03 -8.91
C ARG A 142 13.84 5.76 -7.64
N ILE A 143 14.39 5.37 -6.49
CA ILE A 143 14.14 6.07 -5.22
C ILE A 143 14.68 7.50 -5.30
N ASN A 144 15.91 7.68 -5.78
CA ASN A 144 16.56 8.98 -5.97
C ASN A 144 15.69 9.93 -6.82
N ALA A 145 15.19 9.47 -7.96
CA ALA A 145 14.28 10.26 -8.79
C ALA A 145 13.01 10.65 -8.02
N GLY A 146 12.42 9.70 -7.28
CA GLY A 146 11.23 9.92 -6.47
C GLY A 146 11.41 10.91 -5.31
N LEU A 147 12.57 10.90 -4.65
CA LEU A 147 12.92 11.81 -3.54
C LEU A 147 13.15 13.24 -4.03
N ASN A 148 13.93 13.40 -5.10
CA ASN A 148 14.26 14.73 -5.62
C ASN A 148 13.00 15.50 -6.06
N VAL A 149 12.01 14.84 -6.65
CA VAL A 149 10.78 15.51 -7.09
C VAL A 149 9.81 15.89 -5.96
N ILE A 150 9.98 15.33 -4.76
CA ILE A 150 9.24 15.78 -3.57
C ILE A 150 10.07 16.73 -2.71
N GLY A 151 11.22 17.20 -3.23
CA GLY A 151 12.06 18.20 -2.58
C GLY A 151 13.00 17.65 -1.50
N ILE A 152 13.29 16.34 -1.50
CA ILE A 152 14.27 15.72 -0.61
C ILE A 152 15.57 15.51 -1.42
N PRO A 153 16.64 16.27 -1.13
CA PRO A 153 17.90 16.15 -1.86
C PRO A 153 18.48 14.73 -1.75
N SER A 154 18.74 14.11 -2.90
CA SER A 154 19.46 12.84 -2.98
C SER A 154 20.28 12.77 -4.26
N GLU A 155 21.40 12.04 -4.20
CA GLU A 155 22.30 11.86 -5.34
C GLU A 155 22.80 10.42 -5.46
N ILE A 156 23.03 9.96 -6.69
CA ILE A 156 23.72 8.71 -6.96
C ILE A 156 25.22 8.99 -6.99
N ILE A 157 25.97 8.27 -6.16
CA ILE A 157 27.40 8.51 -5.95
C ILE A 157 28.24 7.27 -6.29
N SER A 158 29.50 7.52 -6.65
CA SER A 158 30.47 6.46 -6.93
C SER A 158 31.00 5.81 -5.64
N PRO A 159 31.51 4.57 -5.69
CA PRO A 159 32.18 3.94 -4.55
C PRO A 159 33.34 4.78 -3.98
N LYS A 160 34.07 5.51 -4.84
CA LYS A 160 35.11 6.45 -4.41
C LYS A 160 34.53 7.55 -3.51
N LYS A 161 33.39 8.13 -3.91
CA LYS A 161 32.73 9.16 -3.12
C LYS A 161 32.19 8.62 -1.79
N VAL A 162 31.74 7.36 -1.76
CA VAL A 162 31.37 6.67 -0.52
C VAL A 162 32.57 6.62 0.45
N ALA A 163 33.75 6.22 -0.02
CA ALA A 163 34.96 6.17 0.80
C ALA A 163 35.41 7.56 1.30
N GLU A 164 35.19 8.62 0.51
CA GLU A 164 35.43 10.01 0.96
C GLU A 164 34.50 10.42 2.12
N LEU A 165 33.22 10.01 2.06
CA LEU A 165 32.22 10.35 3.09
C LEU A 165 32.31 9.43 4.33
N HIS A 166 32.76 8.20 4.16
CA HIS A 166 32.88 7.21 5.22
C HIS A 166 34.13 6.33 5.03
N HIS A 167 35.26 6.78 5.59
CA HIS A 167 36.58 6.18 5.35
C HIS A 167 36.76 4.74 5.84
N LEU A 168 36.01 4.29 6.86
CA LEU A 168 36.10 2.91 7.37
C LEU A 168 35.39 1.88 6.47
N LEU A 169 34.70 2.31 5.41
CA LEU A 169 34.01 1.37 4.53
C LEU A 169 34.97 0.76 3.50
N ASN A 170 34.96 -0.56 3.43
CA ASN A 170 35.42 -1.30 2.28
C ASN A 170 34.38 -1.15 1.14
N VAL A 171 34.80 -0.51 0.05
CA VAL A 171 33.94 -0.17 -1.09
C VAL A 171 34.30 -0.93 -2.38
N HIS A 172 35.26 -1.86 -2.34
CA HIS A 172 35.83 -2.48 -3.54
C HIS A 172 34.85 -3.32 -4.35
N ASP A 173 33.81 -3.85 -3.72
CA ASP A 173 32.76 -4.67 -4.32
C ASP A 173 31.44 -3.90 -4.54
N LEU A 174 31.45 -2.58 -4.40
CA LEU A 174 30.29 -1.74 -4.69
C LEU A 174 30.30 -1.28 -6.15
N VAL A 175 29.13 -1.30 -6.79
CA VAL A 175 28.93 -0.69 -8.11
C VAL A 175 28.52 0.78 -8.03
N GLY A 176 27.98 1.20 -6.88
CA GLY A 176 27.52 2.57 -6.63
C GLY A 176 26.76 2.67 -5.32
N ALA A 177 26.23 3.85 -5.03
CA ALA A 177 25.38 4.10 -3.87
C ALA A 177 24.45 5.29 -4.10
N MET A 178 23.47 5.47 -3.22
CA MET A 178 22.65 6.68 -3.13
C MET A 178 22.93 7.37 -1.80
N HIS A 179 23.22 8.67 -1.85
CA HIS A 179 23.44 9.51 -0.67
C HIS A 179 22.24 10.44 -0.47
N VAL A 180 21.74 10.48 0.77
CA VAL A 180 20.63 11.35 1.19
C VAL A 180 21.15 12.23 2.34
N PRO A 181 21.67 13.43 2.06
CA PRO A 181 22.36 14.27 3.05
C PRO A 181 21.47 14.79 4.18
N GLU A 182 20.15 14.86 3.98
CA GLU A 182 19.21 15.37 4.98
C GLU A 182 18.69 14.32 5.95
N ASP A 183 18.95 13.03 5.68
CA ASP A 183 18.66 11.97 6.65
C ASP A 183 19.44 12.21 7.96
N ALA A 184 18.94 11.63 9.04
CA ALA A 184 19.42 11.98 10.37
C ALA A 184 19.36 10.79 11.32
N VAL A 185 19.91 11.01 12.50
CA VAL A 185 19.77 10.12 13.65
C VAL A 185 19.25 10.89 14.86
N VAL A 186 18.54 10.20 15.74
CA VAL A 186 18.00 10.73 16.99
C VAL A 186 18.11 9.70 18.12
N SER A 187 17.80 10.13 19.34
CA SER A 187 17.46 9.27 20.47
C SER A 187 15.95 9.00 20.44
N SER A 188 15.56 7.74 20.20
CA SER A 188 14.15 7.38 20.02
C SER A 188 13.29 7.61 21.26
N ALA A 189 13.83 7.32 22.45
CA ALA A 189 13.15 7.54 23.72
C ALA A 189 12.94 9.03 23.98
N ASP A 190 13.97 9.85 23.76
CA ASP A 190 13.90 11.29 24.02
C ASP A 190 12.95 11.99 23.06
N VAL A 191 12.87 11.57 21.79
CA VAL A 191 11.85 12.07 20.85
C VAL A 191 10.44 11.76 21.36
N ALA A 192 10.18 10.53 21.81
CA ALA A 192 8.86 10.16 22.32
C ALA A 192 8.50 10.95 23.60
N LEU A 193 9.47 11.19 24.48
CA LEU A 193 9.30 12.02 25.67
C LEU A 193 9.09 13.51 25.34
N ALA A 194 9.78 14.04 24.32
CA ALA A 194 9.57 15.40 23.83
C ALA A 194 8.15 15.57 23.28
N LEU A 195 7.66 14.64 22.45
CA LEU A 195 6.28 14.64 21.97
C LEU A 195 5.26 14.55 23.11
N ALA A 196 5.51 13.68 24.09
CA ALA A 196 4.66 13.55 25.28
C ALA A 196 4.63 14.85 26.11
N SER A 197 5.78 15.49 26.30
CA SER A 197 5.89 16.78 26.99
C SER A 197 5.12 17.87 26.26
N ALA A 198 5.31 18.02 24.96
CA ALA A 198 4.57 18.99 24.14
C ALA A 198 3.05 18.73 24.16
N ALA A 199 2.63 17.47 24.06
CA ALA A 199 1.23 17.09 24.18
C ALA A 199 0.67 17.48 25.56
N SER A 200 1.40 17.20 26.65
CA SER A 200 0.99 17.54 28.00
C SER A 200 0.90 19.05 28.22
N GLN A 201 1.83 19.83 27.65
CA GLN A 201 1.77 21.29 27.66
C GLN A 201 0.51 21.84 26.97
N ASN A 202 -0.03 21.12 25.98
CA ASN A 202 -1.30 21.44 25.31
C ASN A 202 -2.54 20.86 26.02
N GLY A 203 -2.38 20.27 27.21
CA GLY A 203 -3.46 19.77 28.05
C GLY A 203 -3.78 18.28 27.91
N VAL A 204 -2.96 17.50 27.18
CA VAL A 204 -3.13 16.04 27.14
C VAL A 204 -2.80 15.44 28.53
N GLN A 205 -3.70 14.61 29.03
CA GLN A 205 -3.48 13.88 30.29
C GLN A 205 -2.81 12.54 30.00
N ILE A 206 -1.65 12.30 30.60
CA ILE A 206 -0.86 11.09 30.35
C ILE A 206 -0.81 10.26 31.63
N TYR A 207 -1.27 9.02 31.55
CA TYR A 207 -1.25 8.05 32.65
C TYR A 207 -0.39 6.86 32.27
N ASP A 208 0.80 6.81 32.84
CA ASP A 208 1.63 5.61 32.79
C ASP A 208 1.15 4.57 33.82
N ARG A 209 1.69 3.36 33.74
CA ARG A 209 1.34 2.21 34.59
C ARG A 209 -0.16 1.95 34.66
N THR A 210 -0.87 2.15 33.56
CA THR A 210 -2.33 2.04 33.46
C THR A 210 -2.66 1.22 32.22
N SER A 211 -3.12 -0.01 32.46
CA SER A 211 -3.37 -1.01 31.42
C SER A 211 -4.79 -0.89 30.91
N VAL A 212 -4.98 -0.75 29.60
CA VAL A 212 -6.29 -0.91 28.96
C VAL A 212 -6.59 -2.41 28.87
N LEU A 213 -7.71 -2.84 29.44
CA LEU A 213 -8.14 -4.24 29.45
C LEU A 213 -8.96 -4.59 28.21
N HIS A 214 -9.93 -3.74 27.88
CA HIS A 214 -10.72 -3.82 26.64
C HIS A 214 -11.41 -2.47 26.36
N VAL A 215 -11.90 -2.31 25.13
CA VAL A 215 -12.68 -1.15 24.69
C VAL A 215 -14.16 -1.48 24.80
N MET A 216 -14.92 -0.59 25.44
CA MET A 216 -16.36 -0.73 25.61
C MET A 216 -17.08 -0.29 24.34
N VAL A 217 -17.81 -1.20 23.71
CA VAL A 217 -18.49 -0.98 22.43
C VAL A 217 -20.00 -1.17 22.60
N LYS A 218 -20.80 -0.25 22.07
CA LYS A 218 -22.26 -0.36 22.06
C LYS A 218 -22.79 -0.07 20.66
N LYS A 219 -23.54 -1.02 20.09
CA LYS A 219 -24.14 -0.91 18.74
C LYS A 219 -23.12 -0.57 17.64
N GLY A 220 -21.92 -1.15 17.72
CA GLY A 220 -20.83 -0.94 16.75
C GLY A 220 -20.09 0.40 16.90
N GLN A 221 -20.20 1.06 18.06
CA GLN A 221 -19.53 2.33 18.32
C GLN A 221 -18.76 2.28 19.65
N VAL A 222 -17.57 2.88 19.69
CA VAL A 222 -16.83 3.11 20.94
C VAL A 222 -17.67 3.95 21.90
N THR A 223 -17.71 3.52 23.16
CA THR A 223 -18.37 4.26 24.26
C THR A 223 -17.43 4.53 25.44
N GLY A 224 -16.27 3.88 25.48
CA GLY A 224 -15.25 4.11 26.48
C GLY A 224 -14.20 3.01 26.50
N VAL A 225 -13.34 3.06 27.51
CA VAL A 225 -12.35 2.02 27.80
C VAL A 225 -12.45 1.57 29.25
N GLU A 226 -12.18 0.29 29.48
CA GLU A 226 -11.95 -0.24 30.81
C GLU A 226 -10.45 -0.41 31.04
N THR A 227 -9.95 0.14 32.15
CA THR A 227 -8.56 0.02 32.58
C THR A 227 -8.47 -0.71 33.91
N ASP A 228 -7.26 -1.14 34.28
CA ASP A 228 -6.96 -1.68 35.61
C ASP A 228 -7.17 -0.69 36.76
N LYS A 229 -7.42 0.59 36.47
CA LYS A 229 -7.66 1.66 37.45
C LYS A 229 -9.05 2.30 37.37
N GLY A 230 -9.93 1.76 36.54
CA GLY A 230 -11.29 2.27 36.33
C GLY A 230 -11.63 2.53 34.87
N GLN A 231 -12.84 3.02 34.64
CA GLN A 231 -13.40 3.24 33.32
C GLN A 231 -13.29 4.72 32.90
N ILE A 232 -13.13 4.94 31.60
CA ILE A 232 -13.17 6.27 30.98
C ILE A 232 -14.19 6.21 29.84
N GLU A 233 -15.27 6.98 29.94
CA GLU A 233 -16.21 7.16 28.83
C GLU A 233 -15.53 7.98 27.72
N CYS A 234 -15.61 7.53 26.47
CA CYS A 234 -15.06 8.25 25.33
C CYS A 234 -15.76 7.94 24.02
N GLN A 235 -15.63 8.84 23.06
CA GLN A 235 -16.21 8.69 21.71
C GLN A 235 -15.21 8.11 20.72
N TYR A 236 -13.91 8.34 20.96
CA TYR A 236 -12.83 7.90 20.12
C TYR A 236 -11.80 7.11 20.93
N PHE A 237 -11.32 6.01 20.35
CA PHE A 237 -10.24 5.21 20.87
C PHE A 237 -9.16 5.06 19.79
N VAL A 238 -7.88 5.19 20.15
CA VAL A 238 -6.77 4.98 19.24
C VAL A 238 -5.86 3.88 19.75
N ASN A 239 -5.80 2.76 19.03
CA ASN A 239 -4.90 1.66 19.32
C ASN A 239 -3.51 1.94 18.73
N CYS A 240 -2.63 2.47 19.58
CA CYS A 240 -1.20 2.68 19.32
C CYS A 240 -0.34 1.66 20.09
N ALA A 241 -0.90 0.51 20.46
CA ALA A 241 -0.31 -0.43 21.40
C ALA A 241 0.79 -1.32 20.78
N GLY A 242 1.47 -0.88 19.72
CA GLY A 242 2.61 -1.59 19.12
C GLY A 242 2.36 -3.08 18.88
N GLN A 243 3.21 -3.95 19.44
CA GLN A 243 3.06 -5.40 19.34
C GLN A 243 1.80 -5.97 20.02
N TRP A 244 1.22 -5.25 20.97
CA TRP A 244 0.00 -5.65 21.70
C TRP A 244 -1.27 -5.25 20.98
N ALA A 245 -1.17 -4.49 19.89
CA ALA A 245 -2.34 -3.95 19.19
C ALA A 245 -3.23 -5.07 18.63
N TYR A 246 -2.64 -6.20 18.21
CA TYR A 246 -3.41 -7.37 17.76
C TYR A 246 -4.25 -7.97 18.88
N GLU A 247 -3.65 -8.29 20.04
CA GLU A 247 -4.38 -8.86 21.16
C GLU A 247 -5.44 -7.91 21.73
N LEU A 248 -5.13 -6.62 21.80
CA LEU A 248 -6.08 -5.60 22.27
C LEU A 248 -7.23 -5.39 21.28
N GLY A 249 -7.01 -5.57 19.98
CA GLY A 249 -8.08 -5.58 18.99
C GLY A 249 -9.02 -6.76 19.19
N LEU A 250 -8.47 -7.94 19.48
CA LEU A 250 -9.24 -9.17 19.67
C LEU A 250 -9.89 -9.32 21.06
N SER A 251 -9.48 -8.55 22.07
CA SER A 251 -10.04 -8.65 23.43
C SER A 251 -11.39 -7.96 23.60
N ASN A 252 -11.86 -7.23 22.60
CA ASN A 252 -13.13 -6.51 22.64
C ASN A 252 -14.31 -7.47 22.38
N GLU A 253 -15.49 -7.16 22.94
CA GLU A 253 -16.72 -7.93 22.67
C GLU A 253 -17.04 -8.02 21.18
N GLU A 254 -16.77 -6.93 20.44
CA GLU A 254 -16.77 -6.87 18.99
C GLU A 254 -15.30 -6.79 18.49
N PRO A 255 -14.70 -7.91 18.06
CA PRO A 255 -13.27 -7.96 17.76
C PRO A 255 -12.88 -7.03 16.60
N VAL A 256 -11.81 -6.26 16.82
CA VAL A 256 -11.18 -5.43 15.79
C VAL A 256 -9.93 -6.16 15.27
N SER A 257 -9.96 -6.46 13.99
CA SER A 257 -8.92 -7.22 13.30
C SER A 257 -7.73 -6.31 12.96
N ILE A 258 -6.55 -6.53 13.58
CA ILE A 258 -5.34 -5.70 13.35
C ILE A 258 -4.18 -6.62 13.00
N PRO A 259 -3.97 -6.96 11.71
CA PRO A 259 -3.05 -8.03 11.33
C PRO A 259 -1.59 -7.60 11.49
N LEU A 260 -0.95 -8.04 12.57
CA LEU A 260 0.48 -7.86 12.81
C LEU A 260 1.04 -9.00 13.67
N HIS A 261 2.35 -9.24 13.55
CA HIS A 261 3.03 -10.30 14.29
C HIS A 261 4.44 -9.87 14.71
N ALA A 262 4.87 -10.29 15.89
CA ALA A 262 6.19 -9.96 16.42
C ALA A 262 7.27 -10.98 16.00
N CYS A 263 8.47 -10.49 15.73
CA CYS A 263 9.66 -11.26 15.42
C CYS A 263 10.84 -10.73 16.24
N GLU A 264 11.80 -11.59 16.55
CA GLU A 264 13.09 -11.14 17.11
C GLU A 264 13.83 -10.24 16.10
N HIS A 265 14.52 -9.23 16.63
CA HIS A 265 15.35 -8.29 15.88
C HIS A 265 16.65 -8.02 16.64
N PHE A 266 17.75 -7.94 15.90
CA PHE A 266 19.09 -7.92 16.49
C PHE A 266 19.90 -6.71 16.07
N TYR A 267 20.65 -6.14 17.03
CA TYR A 267 21.73 -5.20 16.74
C TYR A 267 22.85 -5.25 17.78
N LEU A 268 24.06 -5.02 17.29
CA LEU A 268 25.30 -4.94 18.04
C LEU A 268 25.55 -3.50 18.50
N LEU A 269 26.09 -3.36 19.71
CA LEU A 269 26.67 -2.11 20.22
C LEU A 269 28.13 -2.35 20.55
N THR A 270 29.03 -1.48 20.09
CA THR A 270 30.46 -1.60 20.33
C THR A 270 30.98 -0.52 21.27
N ARG A 271 32.16 -0.75 21.86
CA ARG A 271 32.91 0.28 22.58
C ARG A 271 33.33 1.40 21.60
N PRO A 272 33.69 2.59 22.13
CA PRO A 272 34.27 3.64 21.31
C PRO A 272 35.47 3.16 20.49
N LEU A 273 35.56 3.61 19.25
CA LEU A 273 36.71 3.39 18.37
C LEU A 273 37.94 4.14 18.91
N GLU A 274 39.15 3.64 18.62
CA GLU A 274 40.39 4.36 18.96
C GLU A 274 40.43 5.75 18.31
N THR A 275 39.98 5.83 17.05
CA THR A 275 39.72 7.08 16.34
C THR A 275 38.22 7.19 16.07
N PRO A 276 37.46 7.94 16.89
CA PRO A 276 36.02 8.08 16.71
C PRO A 276 35.65 8.68 15.34
N LEU A 277 34.58 8.16 14.75
CA LEU A 277 33.95 8.78 13.58
C LEU A 277 33.41 10.16 13.93
N GLN A 278 33.44 11.08 12.96
CA GLN A 278 32.80 12.38 13.11
C GLN A 278 31.29 12.20 13.36
N SER A 279 30.69 13.12 14.12
CA SER A 279 29.25 13.08 14.39
C SER A 279 28.42 13.22 13.11
N SER A 280 28.97 13.84 12.07
CA SER A 280 28.37 13.99 10.75
C SER A 280 28.63 12.82 9.80
N THR A 281 29.29 11.75 10.24
CA THR A 281 29.53 10.58 9.37
C THR A 281 28.18 9.91 9.03
N PRO A 282 27.88 9.67 7.73
CA PRO A 282 26.58 9.13 7.32
C PRO A 282 26.25 7.76 7.88
N THR A 283 24.96 7.53 8.12
CA THR A 283 24.42 6.18 8.39
C THR A 283 24.50 5.33 7.13
N ILE A 284 24.93 4.08 7.25
CA ILE A 284 25.08 3.16 6.13
C ILE A 284 23.95 2.15 6.12
N VAL A 285 23.37 1.92 4.95
CA VAL A 285 22.42 0.83 4.69
C VAL A 285 22.98 -0.04 3.58
N ASP A 286 23.45 -1.23 3.94
CA ASP A 286 23.91 -2.26 3.01
C ASP A 286 22.86 -3.36 2.93
N ALA A 287 21.82 -3.13 2.13
CA ALA A 287 20.72 -4.08 2.00
C ALA A 287 21.16 -5.41 1.35
N ASP A 288 22.17 -5.38 0.47
CA ASP A 288 22.74 -6.61 -0.12
C ASP A 288 23.54 -7.42 0.92
N GLY A 289 24.23 -6.75 1.84
CA GLY A 289 24.84 -7.33 3.04
C GLY A 289 23.85 -7.60 4.18
N ARG A 290 22.60 -7.15 4.02
CA ARG A 290 21.48 -7.21 4.97
C ARG A 290 21.70 -6.49 6.30
N ILE A 291 22.52 -5.44 6.33
CA ILE A 291 22.85 -4.70 7.55
C ILE A 291 22.64 -3.19 7.40
N TYR A 292 22.50 -2.53 8.53
CA TYR A 292 22.62 -1.09 8.69
C TYR A 292 23.66 -0.76 9.76
N ILE A 293 24.28 0.41 9.66
CA ILE A 293 25.40 0.84 10.50
C ILE A 293 25.28 2.33 10.79
N ARG A 294 25.43 2.75 12.03
CA ARG A 294 25.55 4.17 12.40
C ARG A 294 26.58 4.38 13.51
N ASN A 295 27.09 5.61 13.60
CA ASN A 295 27.83 6.07 14.77
C ASN A 295 26.91 6.03 16.01
N TRP A 296 27.44 5.47 17.10
CA TRP A 296 26.75 5.37 18.38
C TRP A 296 27.73 5.52 19.55
N GLN A 297 27.65 6.63 20.28
CA GLN A 297 28.49 6.93 21.45
C GLN A 297 30.01 6.81 21.20
N GLY A 298 30.47 7.20 20.00
CA GLY A 298 31.87 7.09 19.58
C GLY A 298 32.27 5.67 19.11
N GLY A 299 31.38 4.69 19.28
CA GLY A 299 31.45 3.37 18.67
C GLY A 299 30.44 3.23 17.53
N ILE A 300 30.00 2.01 17.30
CA ILE A 300 29.10 1.64 16.21
C ILE A 300 27.86 0.92 16.78
N LEU A 301 26.70 1.25 16.22
CA LEU A 301 25.51 0.41 16.27
C LEU A 301 25.31 -0.22 14.90
N SER A 302 25.22 -1.55 14.85
CA SER A 302 24.89 -2.26 13.61
C SER A 302 23.89 -3.38 13.84
N GLY A 303 22.80 -3.36 13.09
CA GLY A 303 21.81 -4.43 13.07
C GLY A 303 21.47 -4.81 11.63
N GLY A 304 20.49 -5.69 11.46
CA GLY A 304 20.12 -6.16 10.13
C GLY A 304 18.87 -7.01 10.12
N PHE A 305 18.54 -7.53 8.94
CA PHE A 305 17.40 -8.42 8.74
C PHE A 305 17.90 -9.75 8.17
N GLU A 306 17.92 -10.80 8.96
CA GLU A 306 18.40 -12.13 8.59
C GLU A 306 17.43 -12.91 7.69
N LYS A 307 17.91 -13.99 7.07
CA LYS A 307 17.10 -14.79 6.12
C LYS A 307 16.12 -15.72 6.83
N ASN A 308 16.40 -16.07 8.07
CA ASN A 308 15.68 -17.07 8.84
C ASN A 308 15.07 -16.45 10.11
N PRO A 309 14.16 -15.46 9.98
CA PRO A 309 13.58 -14.74 11.12
C PRO A 309 12.95 -15.68 12.16
N LYS A 310 12.89 -15.23 13.42
CA LYS A 310 12.31 -15.99 14.55
C LYS A 310 11.02 -15.34 15.04
N PRO A 311 9.84 -15.83 14.60
CA PRO A 311 8.57 -15.32 15.08
C PRO A 311 8.35 -15.69 16.55
N ILE A 312 7.96 -14.70 17.34
CA ILE A 312 7.72 -14.82 18.79
C ILE A 312 6.26 -14.53 19.10
N PHE A 313 5.87 -14.75 20.36
CA PHE A 313 4.53 -14.47 20.88
C PHE A 313 3.36 -15.09 20.09
N THR A 314 3.62 -16.22 19.41
CA THR A 314 2.55 -16.97 18.73
C THR A 314 1.58 -17.60 19.74
N GLU A 315 2.14 -18.06 20.85
CA GLU A 315 1.43 -18.58 22.02
C GLU A 315 1.81 -17.76 23.26
N GLY A 316 0.88 -17.63 24.20
CA GLY A 316 1.09 -16.91 25.45
C GLY A 316 0.68 -15.43 25.43
N LYS A 317 0.87 -14.77 26.57
CA LYS A 317 0.66 -13.32 26.73
C LYS A 317 1.99 -12.60 26.58
N ASN A 318 1.97 -11.47 25.89
CA ASN A 318 3.11 -10.55 25.82
C ASN A 318 3.48 -10.02 27.22
N GLN A 319 4.73 -9.59 27.38
CA GLN A 319 5.19 -8.89 28.59
C GLN A 319 4.49 -7.54 28.74
N LEU A 320 4.38 -6.99 29.95
CA LEU A 320 3.81 -5.64 30.19
C LEU A 320 4.73 -4.52 29.68
N GLU A 321 6.03 -4.63 29.97
CA GLU A 321 7.09 -3.82 29.34
C GLU A 321 7.98 -4.77 28.55
N ILE A 322 8.47 -4.33 27.40
CA ILE A 322 9.42 -5.13 26.63
C ILE A 322 10.69 -5.30 27.46
N GLN A 323 11.20 -6.52 27.59
CA GLN A 323 12.54 -6.79 28.12
C GLN A 323 13.47 -7.21 26.99
N ASN A 324 14.79 -7.11 27.22
CA ASN A 324 15.72 -7.73 26.27
C ASN A 324 15.42 -9.23 26.23
N LEU A 325 15.31 -9.78 25.04
CA LEU A 325 15.34 -11.21 24.84
C LEU A 325 16.78 -11.71 24.97
N GLN A 326 16.94 -13.02 25.02
CA GLN A 326 18.26 -13.63 25.15
C GLN A 326 19.12 -13.32 23.91
N GLU A 327 20.41 -13.03 24.12
CA GLU A 327 21.37 -12.91 23.03
C GLU A 327 21.48 -14.22 22.25
N ASP A 328 21.58 -14.13 20.93
CA ASP A 328 21.76 -15.27 20.04
C ASP A 328 22.86 -14.99 19.01
N TRP A 329 24.08 -15.34 19.39
CA TRP A 329 25.27 -15.05 18.62
C TRP A 329 25.39 -15.89 17.34
N ASP A 330 24.94 -17.14 17.38
CA ASP A 330 24.96 -18.03 16.22
C ASP A 330 23.98 -17.53 15.15
N HIS A 331 22.84 -16.99 15.59
CA HIS A 331 21.85 -16.38 14.70
C HIS A 331 22.32 -15.04 14.11
N PHE A 332 23.03 -14.23 14.89
CA PHE A 332 23.57 -12.94 14.45
C PHE A 332 24.85 -13.05 13.59
N GLU A 333 25.55 -14.19 13.63
CA GLU A 333 26.84 -14.40 12.95
C GLU A 333 26.85 -13.95 11.47
N PRO A 334 25.85 -14.25 10.63
CA PRO A 334 25.88 -13.83 9.23
C PRO A 334 25.88 -12.31 9.06
N LEU A 335 25.16 -11.58 9.94
CA LEU A 335 25.11 -10.12 9.95
C LEU A 335 26.44 -9.54 10.44
N LEU A 336 27.04 -10.14 11.47
CA LEU A 336 28.37 -9.76 11.95
C LEU A 336 29.44 -9.97 10.88
N SER A 337 29.38 -11.08 10.14
CA SER A 337 30.25 -11.38 9.00
C SER A 337 30.08 -10.35 7.87
N SER A 338 28.87 -9.90 7.57
CA SER A 338 28.62 -8.78 6.65
C SER A 338 29.19 -7.46 7.17
N LEU A 339 29.06 -7.18 8.47
CA LEU A 339 29.60 -5.97 9.10
C LEU A 339 31.12 -5.92 8.98
N LEU A 340 31.82 -7.01 9.32
CA LEU A 340 33.27 -7.11 9.21
C LEU A 340 33.74 -7.04 7.75
N ARG A 341 32.93 -7.48 6.79
CA ARG A 341 33.23 -7.28 5.37
C ARG A 341 33.14 -5.81 4.96
N ARG A 342 32.14 -5.08 5.45
CA ARG A 342 31.98 -3.63 5.19
C ARG A 342 32.98 -2.77 5.95
N MET A 343 33.32 -3.12 7.19
CA MET A 343 34.25 -2.36 8.03
C MET A 343 35.28 -3.31 8.65
N PRO A 344 36.30 -3.76 7.88
CA PRO A 344 37.30 -4.73 8.35
C PRO A 344 38.07 -4.27 9.59
N GLU A 345 38.25 -2.96 9.78
CA GLU A 345 38.92 -2.37 10.93
C GLU A 345 38.19 -2.64 12.27
N LEU A 346 36.93 -3.09 12.23
CA LEU A 346 36.18 -3.47 13.43
C LEU A 346 36.56 -4.86 13.98
N GLU A 347 37.41 -5.65 13.30
CA GLU A 347 37.79 -7.00 13.74
C GLU A 347 38.40 -7.02 15.17
N THR A 348 39.10 -5.95 15.55
CA THR A 348 39.73 -5.80 16.87
C THR A 348 38.85 -5.10 17.90
N LEU A 349 37.67 -4.61 17.51
CA LEU A 349 36.84 -3.78 18.36
C LEU A 349 36.08 -4.63 19.40
N GLU A 350 36.05 -4.14 20.64
CA GLU A 350 35.28 -4.77 21.71
C GLU A 350 33.77 -4.53 21.51
N ILE A 351 33.02 -5.62 21.50
CA ILE A 351 31.56 -5.59 21.50
C ILE A 351 31.08 -5.36 22.94
N MET A 352 30.25 -4.33 23.15
CA MET A 352 29.63 -4.08 24.45
C MET A 352 28.44 -4.99 24.71
N LYS A 353 27.58 -5.17 23.70
CA LYS A 353 26.31 -5.89 23.85
C LYS A 353 25.75 -6.33 22.50
N LEU A 354 25.15 -7.51 22.47
CA LEU A 354 24.20 -7.89 21.43
C LEU A 354 22.78 -7.66 21.98
N VAL A 355 21.99 -6.85 21.29
CA VAL A 355 20.59 -6.62 21.69
C VAL A 355 19.70 -7.54 20.86
N ASN A 356 18.81 -8.26 21.53
CA ASN A 356 17.68 -8.96 20.94
C ASN A 356 16.39 -8.35 21.51
N CYS A 357 15.51 -7.87 20.64
CA CYS A 357 14.23 -7.27 21.00
C CYS A 357 13.10 -7.71 20.06
N PRO A 358 11.84 -7.67 20.52
CA PRO A 358 10.69 -7.86 19.65
C PRO A 358 10.43 -6.65 18.75
N GLU A 359 10.25 -6.90 17.46
CA GLU A 359 9.80 -5.95 16.46
C GLU A 359 8.56 -6.49 15.74
N THR A 360 7.65 -5.61 15.34
CA THR A 360 6.34 -5.97 14.81
C THR A 360 6.22 -5.70 13.33
N PHE A 361 5.71 -6.70 12.59
CA PHE A 361 5.54 -6.65 11.15
C PHE A 361 4.11 -6.94 10.72
N THR A 362 3.69 -6.34 9.62
CA THR A 362 2.38 -6.51 9.01
C THR A 362 2.48 -7.43 7.79
N PRO A 363 1.36 -8.03 7.31
CA PRO A 363 1.38 -8.98 6.21
C PRO A 363 2.00 -8.48 4.90
N ASP A 364 2.04 -7.16 4.72
CA ASP A 364 2.45 -6.50 3.48
C ASP A 364 3.60 -5.49 3.66
N MET A 365 4.27 -5.51 4.83
CA MET A 365 5.37 -4.60 5.19
C MET A 365 4.99 -3.10 5.27
N ARG A 366 3.70 -2.77 5.35
CA ARG A 366 3.23 -1.39 5.46
C ARG A 366 2.54 -1.15 6.80
N CYS A 367 2.69 0.04 7.39
CA CYS A 367 1.98 0.33 8.64
C CYS A 367 0.46 0.25 8.50
N ILE A 368 -0.21 0.10 9.64
CA ILE A 368 -1.68 0.05 9.71
C ILE A 368 -2.16 1.36 10.32
N MET A 369 -3.04 2.04 9.60
CA MET A 369 -3.61 3.33 9.93
C MET A 369 -5.11 3.35 9.67
N GLY A 370 -5.88 4.07 10.50
CA GLY A 370 -7.25 4.47 10.18
C GLY A 370 -8.33 3.82 11.05
N GLU A 371 -9.58 4.15 10.74
CA GLU A 371 -10.76 3.68 11.47
C GLU A 371 -11.09 2.21 11.15
N SER A 372 -11.46 1.47 12.19
CA SER A 372 -11.94 0.09 12.10
C SER A 372 -13.22 0.01 11.26
N PRO A 373 -13.33 -0.97 10.33
CA PRO A 373 -14.57 -1.21 9.60
C PRO A 373 -15.68 -1.82 10.48
N ALA A 374 -15.34 -2.35 11.66
CA ALA A 374 -16.29 -3.02 12.56
C ALA A 374 -16.82 -2.10 13.67
N VAL A 375 -15.98 -1.18 14.18
CA VAL A 375 -16.29 -0.35 15.34
C VAL A 375 -16.01 1.12 15.04
N GLN A 376 -17.07 1.92 14.91
CA GLN A 376 -16.97 3.36 14.70
C GLN A 376 -16.31 4.03 15.91
N GLY A 377 -15.39 4.96 15.64
CA GLY A 377 -14.58 5.65 16.66
C GLY A 377 -13.34 4.87 17.10
N TYR A 378 -13.15 3.63 16.65
CA TYR A 378 -11.93 2.85 16.94
C TYR A 378 -10.92 3.06 15.80
N PHE A 379 -9.85 3.80 16.08
CA PHE A 379 -8.74 4.04 15.16
C PHE A 379 -7.51 3.19 15.53
N VAL A 380 -6.66 2.93 14.55
CA VAL A 380 -5.42 2.14 14.73
C VAL A 380 -4.23 2.91 14.18
N LEU A 381 -3.10 2.87 14.89
CA LEU A 381 -1.78 3.24 14.38
C LEU A 381 -0.70 2.29 14.90
N ALA A 382 -0.45 1.23 14.14
CA ALA A 382 0.42 0.13 14.60
C ALA A 382 1.18 -0.54 13.43
N GLY A 383 2.03 -1.51 13.78
CA GLY A 383 2.75 -2.34 12.81
C GLY A 383 3.72 -1.55 11.93
N MET A 384 4.66 -0.82 12.53
CA MET A 384 5.52 0.10 11.79
C MET A 384 6.68 -0.56 11.01
N ASN A 385 6.80 -1.89 11.01
CA ASN A 385 7.75 -2.66 10.20
C ASN A 385 9.20 -2.14 10.32
N SER A 386 9.70 -1.97 11.55
CA SER A 386 11.04 -1.43 11.85
C SER A 386 11.31 0.02 11.36
N ALA A 387 10.30 0.74 10.88
CA ALA A 387 10.41 2.14 10.46
C ALA A 387 9.67 3.10 11.40
N GLY A 388 9.30 2.65 12.61
CA GLY A 388 8.42 3.40 13.52
C GLY A 388 8.91 4.77 13.92
N LEU A 389 10.21 4.96 14.08
CA LEU A 389 10.77 6.28 14.34
C LEU A 389 10.82 7.14 13.08
N SER A 390 11.18 6.57 11.93
CA SER A 390 11.14 7.31 10.67
C SER A 390 9.73 7.79 10.35
N PHE A 391 8.69 6.99 10.58
CA PHE A 391 7.31 7.36 10.24
C PHE A 391 6.55 8.06 11.36
N GLY A 392 6.98 7.93 12.62
CA GLY A 392 6.15 8.22 13.79
C GLY A 392 5.54 9.62 13.81
N GLY A 393 6.30 10.65 13.43
CA GLY A 393 5.80 12.02 13.32
C GLY A 393 4.71 12.14 12.26
N GLY A 394 5.05 11.81 11.00
CA GLY A 394 4.14 11.94 9.87
C GLY A 394 2.90 11.05 9.98
N ALA A 395 3.07 9.81 10.44
CA ALA A 395 1.98 8.87 10.64
C ALA A 395 1.00 9.36 11.72
N GLY A 396 1.52 9.93 12.83
CA GLY A 396 0.68 10.54 13.86
C GLY A 396 -0.07 11.77 13.35
N LYS A 397 0.57 12.62 12.55
CA LYS A 397 -0.08 13.76 11.87
C LYS A 397 -1.25 13.29 10.99
N TYR A 398 -1.00 12.38 10.06
CA TYR A 398 -2.03 11.96 9.10
C TYR A 398 -3.19 11.26 9.78
N LEU A 399 -2.95 10.46 10.82
CA LEU A 399 -4.05 9.89 11.59
C LEU A 399 -4.84 10.96 12.35
N ALA A 400 -4.17 11.93 12.97
CA ALA A 400 -4.84 13.03 13.65
C ALA A 400 -5.73 13.84 12.70
N GLU A 401 -5.23 14.17 11.50
CA GLU A 401 -6.03 14.81 10.45
C GLU A 401 -7.25 13.97 10.07
N TRP A 402 -7.06 12.66 9.90
CA TRP A 402 -8.14 11.75 9.57
C TRP A 402 -9.22 11.75 10.66
N MET A 403 -8.83 11.77 11.93
CA MET A 403 -9.78 11.85 13.04
C MET A 403 -10.49 13.21 13.12
N VAL A 404 -9.78 14.32 12.89
CA VAL A 404 -10.31 15.68 13.02
C VAL A 404 -11.20 16.07 11.84
N HIS A 405 -10.79 15.74 10.62
CA HIS A 405 -11.43 16.19 9.38
C HIS A 405 -12.22 15.09 8.66
N GLY A 406 -12.10 13.84 9.10
CA GLY A 406 -12.69 12.67 8.42
C GLY A 406 -11.83 12.13 7.26
N TYR A 407 -10.76 12.83 6.88
CA TYR A 407 -9.79 12.42 5.86
C TYR A 407 -8.38 12.98 6.15
N PRO A 408 -7.32 12.26 5.75
CA PRO A 408 -5.95 12.75 5.84
C PRO A 408 -5.61 13.70 4.67
N SER A 409 -4.59 14.55 4.84
CA SER A 409 -4.15 15.48 3.79
C SER A 409 -3.42 14.81 2.61
N GLU A 410 -3.15 13.51 2.69
CA GLU A 410 -2.42 12.72 1.69
C GLU A 410 -3.14 11.40 1.41
N ASN A 411 -2.85 10.77 0.27
CA ASN A 411 -3.40 9.44 -0.02
C ASN A 411 -2.70 8.38 0.83
N VAL A 412 -3.41 7.87 1.84
CA VAL A 412 -2.95 6.81 2.74
C VAL A 412 -3.56 5.45 2.43
N TRP A 413 -4.16 5.23 1.25
CA TRP A 413 -4.83 3.97 0.91
C TRP A 413 -3.97 2.72 1.17
N GLU A 414 -2.67 2.79 0.85
CA GLU A 414 -1.73 1.69 1.09
C GLU A 414 -1.50 1.39 2.58
N LEU A 415 -1.84 2.31 3.48
CA LEU A 415 -1.70 2.21 4.93
C LEU A 415 -3.05 1.97 5.64
N ASP A 416 -4.17 2.13 4.93
CA ASP A 416 -5.51 1.96 5.48
C ASP A 416 -5.72 0.54 6.00
N LEU A 417 -6.19 0.41 7.25
CA LEU A 417 -6.58 -0.85 7.87
C LEU A 417 -7.57 -1.65 7.01
N LYS A 418 -8.48 -0.97 6.31
CA LYS A 418 -9.54 -1.55 5.47
C LYS A 418 -9.03 -2.22 4.19
N ARG A 419 -7.71 -2.20 3.93
CA ARG A 419 -7.10 -3.01 2.86
C ARG A 419 -7.06 -4.51 3.21
N PHE A 420 -7.14 -4.83 4.51
CA PHE A 420 -7.13 -6.20 5.00
C PHE A 420 -8.54 -6.74 5.26
N GLY A 421 -8.71 -8.04 5.02
CA GLY A 421 -9.88 -8.80 5.44
C GLY A 421 -9.62 -9.59 6.72
N ALA A 422 -10.65 -10.28 7.21
CA ALA A 422 -10.55 -11.10 8.42
C ALA A 422 -9.50 -12.23 8.29
N LEU A 423 -9.34 -12.78 7.07
CA LEU A 423 -8.41 -13.87 6.75
C LEU A 423 -6.96 -13.54 7.15
N GLN A 424 -6.51 -12.30 6.89
CA GLN A 424 -5.13 -11.87 7.15
C GLN A 424 -4.81 -11.72 8.64
N SER A 425 -5.81 -11.84 9.52
CA SER A 425 -5.62 -11.74 10.98
C SER A 425 -5.56 -13.10 11.69
N SER A 426 -5.50 -14.20 10.94
CA SER A 426 -5.24 -15.53 11.51
C SER A 426 -3.82 -15.60 12.09
N ARG A 427 -3.67 -16.13 13.32
CA ARG A 427 -2.35 -16.29 13.95
C ARG A 427 -1.38 -17.12 13.12
N THR A 428 -1.87 -18.21 12.51
CA THR A 428 -1.03 -19.09 11.69
C THR A 428 -0.58 -18.38 10.42
N PHE A 429 -1.49 -17.64 9.77
CA PHE A 429 -1.16 -16.80 8.62
C PHE A 429 -0.09 -15.78 8.99
N LEU A 430 -0.30 -15.05 10.08
CA LEU A 430 0.59 -14.00 10.57
C LEU A 430 1.98 -14.53 10.93
N ARG A 431 2.07 -15.66 11.66
CA ARG A 431 3.34 -16.33 12.00
C ARG A 431 4.11 -16.75 10.75
N HIS A 432 3.44 -17.33 9.76
CA HIS A 432 4.12 -17.76 8.53
C HIS A 432 4.51 -16.57 7.66
N ARG A 433 3.64 -15.57 7.54
CA ARG A 433 3.90 -14.38 6.75
C ARG A 433 5.04 -13.56 7.33
N VAL A 434 5.17 -13.44 8.66
CA VAL A 434 6.29 -12.69 9.25
C VAL A 434 7.65 -13.32 8.89
N MET A 435 7.69 -14.65 8.73
CA MET A 435 8.92 -15.34 8.32
C MET A 435 9.36 -14.98 6.89
N GLU A 436 8.42 -14.53 6.07
CA GLU A 436 8.68 -14.09 4.70
C GLU A 436 8.96 -12.59 4.63
N VAL A 437 8.12 -11.74 5.26
CA VAL A 437 8.19 -10.28 5.14
C VAL A 437 9.45 -9.67 5.75
N MET A 438 9.96 -10.22 6.86
CA MET A 438 11.10 -9.65 7.56
C MET A 438 12.38 -9.72 6.69
N PRO A 439 12.74 -10.88 6.09
CA PRO A 439 13.79 -10.99 5.07
C PRO A 439 13.63 -10.00 3.90
N LEU A 440 12.38 -9.78 3.47
CA LEU A 440 12.06 -8.94 2.31
C LEU A 440 12.26 -7.45 2.56
N MET A 441 12.50 -7.03 3.80
CA MET A 441 12.90 -5.66 4.11
C MET A 441 14.17 -5.30 3.32
N TYR A 442 15.12 -6.23 3.20
CA TYR A 442 16.41 -6.00 2.55
C TYR A 442 16.64 -6.79 1.26
N ASP A 443 15.75 -7.72 0.90
CA ASP A 443 15.82 -8.33 -0.43
C ASP A 443 15.54 -7.31 -1.55
N LEU A 444 16.24 -7.51 -2.67
CA LEU A 444 15.98 -6.77 -3.89
C LEU A 444 14.64 -7.23 -4.49
N LYS A 445 13.62 -6.40 -4.35
CA LYS A 445 12.29 -6.63 -4.90
C LYS A 445 12.23 -6.08 -6.32
N VAL A 446 12.29 -6.97 -7.31
CA VAL A 446 11.89 -6.62 -8.67
C VAL A 446 10.36 -6.42 -8.72
N PRO A 447 9.85 -5.52 -9.58
CA PRO A 447 8.42 -5.29 -9.65
C PRO A 447 7.62 -6.55 -10.00
N ARG A 448 6.38 -6.62 -9.49
CA ARG A 448 5.46 -7.77 -9.62
C ARG A 448 5.95 -9.09 -9.03
N TRP A 449 6.73 -8.99 -7.97
CA TRP A 449 6.95 -10.08 -7.02
C TRP A 449 5.69 -10.34 -6.18
N ASP A 450 5.41 -11.62 -5.87
CA ASP A 450 4.29 -12.04 -5.03
C ASP A 450 4.79 -12.77 -3.79
N PHE A 451 4.04 -12.63 -2.69
CA PHE A 451 4.26 -13.43 -1.50
C PHE A 451 4.03 -14.92 -1.76
N GLN A 452 4.81 -15.77 -1.11
CA GLN A 452 4.81 -17.22 -1.24
C GLN A 452 4.08 -17.90 -0.08
N THR A 453 3.98 -17.25 1.08
CA THR A 453 3.24 -17.76 2.24
C THR A 453 1.78 -17.33 2.19
N GLY A 454 0.87 -18.12 2.79
CA GLY A 454 -0.55 -17.77 2.88
C GLY A 454 -1.27 -17.74 1.52
N ARG A 455 -0.89 -18.64 0.61
CA ARG A 455 -1.46 -18.80 -0.73
C ARG A 455 -2.61 -19.81 -0.74
N GLN A 456 -3.40 -19.77 -1.82
CA GLN A 456 -4.54 -20.67 -2.06
C GLN A 456 -5.63 -20.60 -0.97
N LEU A 457 -5.78 -19.44 -0.31
CA LEU A 457 -6.77 -19.25 0.74
C LEU A 457 -8.17 -18.95 0.19
N ARG A 458 -8.24 -18.22 -0.93
CA ARG A 458 -9.48 -18.01 -1.69
C ARG A 458 -9.20 -18.36 -3.14
N THR A 459 -9.86 -19.37 -3.65
CA THR A 459 -9.72 -19.84 -5.03
C THR A 459 -11.07 -19.83 -5.71
N SER A 460 -11.11 -19.61 -7.02
CA SER A 460 -12.31 -19.91 -7.79
C SER A 460 -12.45 -21.43 -7.93
N PRO A 461 -13.65 -21.97 -8.20
CA PRO A 461 -13.83 -23.38 -8.54
C PRO A 461 -13.04 -23.87 -9.75
N LEU A 462 -12.43 -22.94 -10.51
CA LEU A 462 -11.64 -23.25 -11.70
C LEU A 462 -10.14 -23.34 -11.39
N TYR A 463 -9.70 -23.11 -10.15
CA TYR A 463 -8.28 -23.04 -9.80
C TYR A 463 -7.47 -24.23 -10.32
N ASP A 464 -7.81 -25.45 -9.93
CA ASP A 464 -7.09 -26.65 -10.37
C ASP A 464 -7.12 -26.84 -11.88
N ARG A 465 -8.22 -26.42 -12.52
CA ARG A 465 -8.37 -26.51 -13.98
C ARG A 465 -7.44 -25.54 -14.69
N LEU A 466 -7.40 -24.29 -14.24
CA LEU A 466 -6.57 -23.24 -14.82
C LEU A 466 -5.09 -23.52 -14.55
N ASP A 467 -4.77 -24.04 -13.36
CA ASP A 467 -3.41 -24.46 -12.99
C ASP A 467 -2.89 -25.54 -13.94
N ALA A 468 -3.70 -26.59 -14.17
CA ALA A 468 -3.39 -27.65 -15.13
C ALA A 468 -3.26 -27.16 -16.60
N GLN A 469 -3.81 -25.98 -16.90
CA GLN A 469 -3.70 -25.32 -18.21
C GLN A 469 -2.57 -24.28 -18.27
N GLY A 470 -1.67 -24.28 -17.29
CA GLY A 470 -0.47 -23.45 -17.29
C GLY A 470 -0.64 -22.08 -16.65
N ALA A 471 -1.74 -21.81 -15.92
CA ALA A 471 -1.89 -20.56 -15.18
C ALA A 471 -0.71 -20.33 -14.23
N ARG A 472 -0.20 -19.10 -14.18
CA ARG A 472 0.73 -18.64 -13.13
C ARG A 472 0.01 -17.65 -12.24
N TRP A 473 0.18 -17.76 -10.93
CA TRP A 473 -0.72 -17.12 -9.98
C TRP A 473 -0.13 -15.89 -9.30
N MET A 474 -0.95 -14.84 -9.16
CA MET A 474 -0.75 -13.72 -8.23
C MET A 474 -1.84 -13.74 -7.16
N GLU A 475 -1.59 -13.06 -6.04
CA GLU A 475 -2.54 -12.97 -4.94
C GLU A 475 -3.14 -11.56 -4.83
N LYS A 476 -4.45 -11.49 -4.56
CA LYS A 476 -5.12 -10.22 -4.23
C LYS A 476 -6.26 -10.42 -3.23
N HIS A 477 -6.13 -9.84 -2.04
CA HIS A 477 -7.12 -9.95 -0.95
C HIS A 477 -7.50 -11.41 -0.60
N GLY A 478 -6.51 -12.29 -0.60
CA GLY A 478 -6.57 -13.73 -0.40
C GLY A 478 -6.88 -14.53 -1.67
N PHE A 479 -7.30 -13.88 -2.77
CA PHE A 479 -7.66 -14.55 -4.01
C PHE A 479 -6.47 -14.87 -4.90
N GLU A 480 -6.42 -16.10 -5.38
CA GLU A 480 -5.55 -16.49 -6.49
C GLU A 480 -6.11 -15.99 -7.82
N ARG A 481 -5.26 -15.31 -8.60
CA ARG A 481 -5.61 -14.74 -9.91
C ARG A 481 -4.57 -15.15 -10.96
N PRO A 482 -4.99 -15.64 -12.15
CA PRO A 482 -4.04 -15.96 -13.20
C PRO A 482 -3.36 -14.70 -13.75
N LYS A 483 -2.03 -14.60 -13.65
CA LYS A 483 -1.22 -13.54 -14.27
C LYS A 483 -1.25 -13.65 -15.79
N TYR A 484 -0.97 -14.85 -16.27
CA TYR A 484 -0.91 -15.31 -17.66
C TYR A 484 -0.88 -16.84 -17.67
N PHE A 485 -0.99 -17.46 -18.86
CA PHE A 485 -0.98 -18.90 -19.09
C PHE A 485 0.26 -19.29 -19.88
N VAL A 486 1.10 -20.16 -19.31
CA VAL A 486 2.34 -20.60 -19.96
C VAL A 486 2.05 -21.69 -20.99
N PRO A 487 2.48 -21.51 -22.26
CA PRO A 487 2.39 -22.55 -23.28
C PRO A 487 3.18 -23.82 -22.91
N PRO A 488 2.74 -25.02 -23.34
CA PRO A 488 3.39 -26.30 -22.99
C PRO A 488 4.86 -26.43 -23.43
N ASP A 489 5.30 -25.64 -24.41
CA ASP A 489 6.66 -25.64 -24.96
C ASP A 489 7.66 -24.75 -24.21
N LYS A 490 7.20 -23.94 -23.22
CA LYS A 490 8.07 -23.08 -22.42
C LYS A 490 8.45 -23.70 -21.08
N ASP A 491 9.69 -23.47 -20.65
CA ASP A 491 10.17 -23.88 -19.33
C ASP A 491 9.56 -23.00 -18.22
N LEU A 492 8.70 -23.63 -17.41
CA LEU A 492 8.02 -23.00 -16.28
C LEU A 492 9.00 -22.53 -15.20
N LEU A 493 10.04 -23.34 -14.91
CA LEU A 493 10.96 -23.06 -13.82
C LEU A 493 11.81 -21.83 -14.13
N ALA A 494 12.23 -21.69 -15.39
CA ALA A 494 12.98 -20.52 -15.85
C ALA A 494 12.16 -19.23 -15.68
N LEU A 495 10.88 -19.24 -16.06
CA LEU A 495 9.99 -18.08 -15.91
C LEU A 495 9.76 -17.69 -14.44
N GLU A 496 9.65 -18.67 -13.55
CA GLU A 496 9.45 -18.42 -12.11
C GLU A 496 10.69 -17.86 -11.42
N GLN A 497 11.88 -18.23 -11.91
CA GLN A 497 13.16 -17.73 -11.38
C GLN A 497 13.56 -16.37 -11.94
N SER A 498 12.93 -15.94 -13.03
CA SER A 498 13.24 -14.67 -13.68
C SER A 498 13.00 -13.46 -12.78
N LYS A 499 14.02 -12.62 -12.66
CA LYS A 499 13.98 -11.34 -11.95
C LYS A 499 14.73 -10.31 -12.78
N THR A 500 14.01 -9.33 -13.32
CA THR A 500 14.59 -8.30 -14.17
C THR A 500 13.91 -6.95 -13.98
N PHE A 501 14.66 -5.87 -14.12
CA PHE A 501 14.16 -4.50 -14.25
C PHE A 501 13.91 -4.08 -15.70
N TYR A 502 14.28 -4.93 -16.65
CA TYR A 502 14.12 -4.76 -18.09
C TYR A 502 12.87 -5.49 -18.59
N LYS A 503 12.78 -5.75 -19.90
CA LYS A 503 11.73 -6.54 -20.52
C LYS A 503 11.42 -7.80 -19.72
N PRO A 504 10.17 -7.98 -19.25
CA PRO A 504 9.81 -9.18 -18.53
C PRO A 504 9.72 -10.40 -19.45
N ASP A 505 10.13 -11.58 -18.97
CA ASP A 505 10.14 -12.81 -19.78
C ASP A 505 8.76 -13.32 -20.20
N TRP A 506 7.70 -12.83 -19.54
CA TRP A 506 6.32 -13.10 -19.93
C TRP A 506 5.83 -12.25 -21.11
N PHE A 507 6.66 -11.35 -21.66
CA PHE A 507 6.27 -10.38 -22.68
C PHE A 507 5.54 -11.02 -23.87
N ASP A 508 6.13 -12.03 -24.51
CA ASP A 508 5.54 -12.69 -25.69
C ASP A 508 4.29 -13.51 -25.32
N ILE A 509 4.25 -14.05 -24.10
CA ILE A 509 3.09 -14.80 -23.61
C ILE A 509 1.89 -13.86 -23.53
N VAL A 510 2.08 -12.70 -22.89
CA VAL A 510 1.05 -11.67 -22.75
C VAL A 510 0.74 -11.00 -24.08
N GLU A 511 1.71 -10.81 -24.97
CA GLU A 511 1.49 -10.36 -26.35
C GLU A 511 0.49 -11.29 -27.03
N SER A 512 0.79 -12.59 -26.97
CA SER A 512 -0.08 -13.59 -27.51
C SER A 512 -1.45 -13.36 -26.91
N GLU A 513 -1.63 -13.41 -25.57
CA GLU A 513 -2.89 -13.23 -24.81
C GLU A 513 -3.74 -12.07 -25.33
N VAL A 514 -3.12 -10.89 -25.41
CA VAL A 514 -3.72 -9.65 -25.92
C VAL A 514 -4.18 -9.80 -27.35
N LYS A 515 -3.38 -10.41 -28.23
CA LYS A 515 -3.74 -10.64 -29.64
C LYS A 515 -5.03 -11.46 -29.78
N CYS A 516 -5.19 -12.59 -29.07
CA CYS A 516 -6.45 -13.35 -29.15
C CYS A 516 -7.63 -12.59 -28.54
N CYS A 517 -7.42 -11.81 -27.47
CA CYS A 517 -8.49 -10.95 -26.94
C CYS A 517 -9.01 -9.95 -28.00
N LYS A 518 -8.18 -9.56 -28.97
CA LYS A 518 -8.54 -8.62 -30.05
C LYS A 518 -9.02 -9.30 -31.33
N GLU A 519 -8.52 -10.50 -31.64
CA GLU A 519 -8.74 -11.16 -32.93
C GLU A 519 -9.72 -12.34 -32.86
N ALA A 520 -9.90 -12.96 -31.70
CA ALA A 520 -10.68 -14.17 -31.52
C ALA A 520 -11.58 -14.08 -30.27
N VAL A 521 -11.35 -14.93 -29.26
CA VAL A 521 -12.10 -14.89 -28.00
C VAL A 521 -11.24 -15.45 -26.86
N CYS A 522 -11.33 -14.86 -25.68
CA CYS A 522 -10.64 -15.29 -24.48
C CYS A 522 -11.59 -15.35 -23.29
N VAL A 523 -11.20 -16.14 -22.28
CA VAL A 523 -11.83 -16.17 -20.96
C VAL A 523 -10.83 -15.66 -19.93
N ILE A 524 -11.21 -14.67 -19.13
CA ILE A 524 -10.43 -14.19 -17.98
C ILE A 524 -11.21 -14.50 -16.71
N ASP A 525 -10.60 -15.21 -15.76
CA ASP A 525 -11.19 -15.43 -14.44
C ASP A 525 -11.10 -14.15 -13.59
N MET A 526 -12.26 -13.54 -13.38
CA MET A 526 -12.44 -12.32 -12.60
C MET A 526 -13.23 -12.55 -11.30
N SER A 527 -13.27 -13.79 -10.83
CA SER A 527 -14.03 -14.21 -9.65
C SER A 527 -13.66 -13.46 -8.38
N SER A 528 -12.44 -12.91 -8.30
CA SER A 528 -11.98 -12.13 -7.15
C SER A 528 -12.67 -10.77 -6.97
N PHE A 529 -13.41 -10.27 -7.96
CA PHE A 529 -14.08 -8.97 -7.86
C PHE A 529 -15.08 -8.97 -6.71
N THR A 530 -15.15 -7.86 -5.99
CA THR A 530 -16.09 -7.66 -4.88
C THR A 530 -17.51 -7.60 -5.43
N LYS A 531 -18.45 -8.28 -4.79
CA LYS A 531 -19.86 -8.33 -5.24
C LYS A 531 -20.80 -8.15 -4.07
N PHE A 532 -21.69 -7.18 -4.15
CA PHE A 532 -22.73 -6.94 -3.15
C PHE A 532 -24.12 -7.01 -3.75
N GLU A 533 -25.09 -7.49 -2.99
CA GLU A 533 -26.52 -7.40 -3.29
C GLU A 533 -27.18 -6.41 -2.35
N ILE A 534 -27.90 -5.44 -2.93
CA ILE A 534 -28.70 -4.46 -2.22
C ILE A 534 -30.15 -4.67 -2.62
N THR A 535 -30.99 -5.06 -1.65
CA THR A 535 -32.41 -5.35 -1.89
C THR A 535 -33.29 -4.63 -0.89
N SER A 536 -34.54 -4.37 -1.26
CA SER A 536 -35.52 -3.81 -0.33
C SER A 536 -36.95 -4.30 -0.57
N THR A 537 -37.82 -4.09 0.41
CA THR A 537 -39.26 -4.42 0.30
C THR A 537 -40.06 -3.33 -0.44
N GLY A 538 -39.59 -2.09 -0.44
CA GLY A 538 -40.15 -0.93 -1.16
C GLY A 538 -39.12 -0.26 -2.08
N ASP A 539 -39.18 1.06 -2.20
CA ASP A 539 -38.29 1.86 -3.08
C ASP A 539 -37.02 2.37 -2.35
N GLN A 540 -36.82 2.00 -1.07
CA GLN A 540 -35.72 2.46 -0.22
C GLN A 540 -34.34 2.13 -0.78
N ALA A 541 -34.16 0.98 -1.42
CA ALA A 541 -32.86 0.65 -2.03
C ALA A 541 -32.48 1.66 -3.11
N LEU A 542 -33.42 2.07 -3.97
CA LEU A 542 -33.14 3.05 -5.00
C LEU A 542 -32.84 4.42 -4.39
N GLU A 543 -33.64 4.88 -3.42
CA GLU A 543 -33.46 6.17 -2.76
C GLU A 543 -32.08 6.29 -2.09
N VAL A 544 -31.69 5.27 -1.32
CA VAL A 544 -30.39 5.23 -0.64
C VAL A 544 -29.25 5.16 -1.66
N LEU A 545 -29.35 4.29 -2.67
CA LEU A 545 -28.32 4.17 -3.68
C LEU A 545 -28.17 5.48 -4.48
N GLN A 546 -29.26 6.18 -4.78
CA GLN A 546 -29.17 7.45 -5.49
C GLN A 546 -28.48 8.55 -4.65
N TYR A 547 -28.58 8.50 -3.32
CA TYR A 547 -27.84 9.41 -2.44
C TYR A 547 -26.35 9.04 -2.31
N LEU A 548 -26.02 7.74 -2.36
CA LEU A 548 -24.64 7.28 -2.21
C LEU A 548 -23.81 7.32 -3.49
N PHE A 549 -24.45 7.13 -4.65
CA PHE A 549 -23.79 7.01 -5.93
C PHE A 549 -23.97 8.24 -6.79
N SER A 550 -22.89 8.65 -7.45
CA SER A 550 -22.83 9.89 -8.22
C SER A 550 -23.57 9.87 -9.56
N ASN A 551 -23.93 8.70 -10.09
CA ASN A 551 -24.69 8.55 -11.33
C ASN A 551 -26.17 8.24 -11.06
N ASP A 552 -27.00 8.35 -12.08
CA ASP A 552 -28.43 8.01 -11.99
C ASP A 552 -28.64 6.49 -12.09
N LEU A 553 -29.19 5.92 -11.02
CA LEU A 553 -29.51 4.50 -10.91
C LEU A 553 -31.00 4.21 -11.15
N ASP A 554 -31.84 5.23 -11.37
CA ASP A 554 -33.25 5.05 -11.75
C ASP A 554 -33.41 4.77 -13.25
N VAL A 555 -32.63 3.80 -13.73
CA VAL A 555 -32.66 3.32 -15.11
C VAL A 555 -33.62 2.13 -15.25
N PRO A 556 -34.09 1.78 -16.46
CA PRO A 556 -34.93 0.61 -16.63
C PRO A 556 -34.27 -0.67 -16.10
N VAL A 557 -35.09 -1.63 -15.66
CA VAL A 557 -34.60 -2.93 -15.19
C VAL A 557 -33.79 -3.62 -16.28
N GLY A 558 -32.66 -4.23 -15.89
CA GLY A 558 -31.68 -4.84 -16.77
C GLY A 558 -30.51 -3.91 -17.11
N HIS A 559 -30.61 -2.59 -16.92
CA HIS A 559 -29.49 -1.71 -17.21
C HIS A 559 -28.39 -1.76 -16.15
N ILE A 560 -27.15 -1.53 -16.60
CA ILE A 560 -25.94 -1.43 -15.80
C ILE A 560 -25.46 0.02 -15.84
N VAL A 561 -25.09 0.56 -14.69
CA VAL A 561 -24.59 1.93 -14.56
C VAL A 561 -23.18 1.89 -14.00
N HIS A 562 -22.24 2.52 -14.71
CA HIS A 562 -20.92 2.84 -14.16
C HIS A 562 -21.03 4.10 -13.29
N THR A 563 -20.60 3.99 -12.05
CA THR A 563 -20.75 5.05 -11.06
C THR A 563 -19.72 4.89 -9.94
N GLY A 564 -19.64 5.87 -9.04
CA GLY A 564 -18.82 5.77 -7.86
C GLY A 564 -19.48 6.39 -6.63
N MET A 565 -19.13 5.85 -5.47
CA MET A 565 -19.39 6.52 -4.19
C MET A 565 -18.28 7.54 -3.96
N LEU A 566 -18.66 8.75 -3.55
CA LEU A 566 -17.73 9.85 -3.33
C LEU A 566 -17.75 10.27 -1.86
N ASN A 567 -16.69 10.96 -1.44
CA ASN A 567 -16.66 11.69 -0.18
C ASN A 567 -17.11 13.16 -0.38
N GLU A 568 -17.23 13.89 0.72
CA GLU A 568 -17.68 15.30 0.71
C GLU A 568 -16.79 16.23 -0.14
N GLY A 569 -15.51 15.89 -0.33
CA GLY A 569 -14.59 16.60 -1.23
C GLY A 569 -14.76 16.23 -2.71
N GLY A 570 -15.72 15.38 -3.06
CA GLY A 570 -15.95 14.87 -4.42
C GLY A 570 -14.96 13.79 -4.86
N GLY A 571 -14.06 13.34 -3.97
CA GLY A 571 -13.09 12.28 -4.24
C GLY A 571 -13.71 10.88 -4.16
N TYR A 572 -13.15 9.90 -4.86
CA TYR A 572 -13.70 8.54 -4.87
C TYR A 572 -13.48 7.79 -3.54
N GLU A 573 -14.53 7.22 -2.99
CA GLU A 573 -14.44 6.11 -2.02
C GLU A 573 -14.59 4.76 -2.74
N ASN A 574 -15.22 4.75 -3.92
CA ASN A 574 -15.36 3.54 -4.73
C ASN A 574 -15.69 3.88 -6.19
N ASP A 575 -15.10 3.17 -7.14
CA ASP A 575 -15.50 3.15 -8.55
C ASP A 575 -16.03 1.75 -8.90
N CYS A 576 -17.27 1.67 -9.35
CA CYS A 576 -18.00 0.42 -9.46
C CYS A 576 -18.96 0.37 -10.65
N SER A 577 -19.60 -0.79 -10.80
CA SER A 577 -20.73 -0.98 -11.72
C SER A 577 -21.91 -1.54 -10.94
N ILE A 578 -23.10 -1.00 -11.19
CA ILE A 578 -24.35 -1.45 -10.56
C ILE A 578 -25.31 -1.93 -11.64
N ALA A 579 -25.75 -3.18 -11.56
CA ALA A 579 -26.82 -3.73 -12.38
C ALA A 579 -28.16 -3.64 -11.62
N ARG A 580 -29.18 -3.03 -12.23
CA ARG A 580 -30.55 -3.03 -11.68
C ARG A 580 -31.27 -4.30 -12.10
N LEU A 581 -31.34 -5.28 -11.20
CA LEU A 581 -31.90 -6.61 -11.50
C LEU A 581 -33.44 -6.62 -11.52
N ASN A 582 -34.07 -5.82 -10.66
CA ASN A 582 -35.50 -5.55 -10.68
C ASN A 582 -35.76 -4.19 -10.02
N LYS A 583 -37.04 -3.80 -9.84
CA LYS A 583 -37.38 -2.49 -9.25
C LYS A 583 -36.70 -2.24 -7.90
N ARG A 584 -36.47 -3.31 -7.11
CA ARG A 584 -36.03 -3.25 -5.70
C ARG A 584 -34.73 -4.01 -5.42
N SER A 585 -33.99 -4.43 -6.45
CA SER A 585 -32.81 -5.27 -6.32
C SER A 585 -31.69 -4.80 -7.23
N PHE A 586 -30.52 -4.61 -6.64
CA PHE A 586 -29.33 -4.10 -7.30
C PHE A 586 -28.15 -5.01 -7.01
N PHE A 587 -27.29 -5.19 -8.02
CA PHE A 587 -26.08 -5.99 -7.92
C PHE A 587 -24.87 -5.12 -8.21
N MET A 588 -24.02 -4.93 -7.20
CA MET A 588 -22.87 -4.05 -7.24
C MET A 588 -21.60 -4.85 -7.43
N ILE A 589 -20.73 -4.37 -8.32
CA ILE A 589 -19.45 -4.98 -8.67
C ILE A 589 -18.34 -3.96 -8.44
N SER A 590 -17.37 -4.31 -7.61
CA SER A 590 -16.27 -3.43 -7.21
C SER A 590 -14.90 -4.11 -7.29
N PRO A 591 -13.79 -3.34 -7.30
CA PRO A 591 -12.45 -3.89 -7.25
C PRO A 591 -12.22 -4.80 -6.03
N THR A 592 -11.37 -5.81 -6.20
CA THR A 592 -11.08 -6.85 -5.18
C THR A 592 -10.58 -6.28 -3.84
N ASP A 593 -9.68 -5.29 -3.85
CA ASP A 593 -9.14 -4.73 -2.60
C ASP A 593 -10.13 -3.83 -1.84
N GLN A 594 -11.25 -3.47 -2.48
CA GLN A 594 -12.23 -2.58 -1.87
C GLN A 594 -13.32 -3.33 -1.11
N GLN A 595 -13.25 -4.67 -0.99
CA GLN A 595 -14.30 -5.46 -0.34
C GLN A 595 -14.64 -4.90 1.05
N VAL A 596 -13.64 -4.69 1.91
CA VAL A 596 -13.86 -4.20 3.28
C VAL A 596 -14.13 -2.69 3.30
N HIS A 597 -13.41 -1.91 2.48
CA HIS A 597 -13.59 -0.46 2.41
C HIS A 597 -15.01 -0.07 1.95
N CYS A 598 -15.49 -0.64 0.84
CA CYS A 598 -16.84 -0.38 0.34
C CYS A 598 -17.92 -0.87 1.30
N TRP A 599 -17.72 -2.05 1.92
CA TRP A 599 -18.65 -2.55 2.92
C TRP A 599 -18.79 -1.56 4.09
N ALA A 600 -17.68 -1.07 4.61
CA ALA A 600 -17.66 -0.09 5.70
C ALA A 600 -18.35 1.22 5.29
N TRP A 601 -18.08 1.72 4.08
CA TRP A 601 -18.70 2.95 3.57
C TRP A 601 -20.22 2.81 3.42
N LEU A 602 -20.68 1.70 2.82
CA LEU A 602 -22.11 1.41 2.67
C LEU A 602 -22.78 1.29 4.03
N LYS A 603 -22.23 0.48 4.96
CA LYS A 603 -22.80 0.30 6.30
C LYS A 603 -22.88 1.59 7.10
N LYS A 604 -21.90 2.49 6.94
CA LYS A 604 -21.86 3.78 7.62
C LYS A 604 -22.98 4.72 7.17
N HIS A 605 -23.29 4.75 5.87
CA HIS A 605 -24.23 5.72 5.30
C HIS A 605 -25.62 5.14 5.00
N MET A 606 -25.79 3.82 5.01
CA MET A 606 -27.10 3.21 4.86
C MET A 606 -27.92 3.34 6.16
N PRO A 607 -29.22 3.69 6.06
CA PRO A 607 -30.09 3.77 7.23
C PRO A 607 -30.26 2.39 7.88
N LYS A 608 -30.44 2.38 9.20
CA LYS A 608 -30.81 1.17 9.96
C LYS A 608 -32.30 0.85 9.74
N ASP A 609 -32.66 0.47 8.52
CA ASP A 609 -34.03 0.08 8.12
C ASP A 609 -34.09 -1.44 7.92
N SER A 610 -35.03 -2.11 8.59
CA SER A 610 -35.28 -3.55 8.42
C SER A 610 -35.77 -3.94 7.03
N ASN A 611 -36.26 -2.98 6.24
CA ASN A 611 -36.70 -3.19 4.87
C ASN A 611 -35.56 -3.14 3.85
N LEU A 612 -34.34 -2.82 4.26
CA LEU A 612 -33.17 -2.70 3.41
C LEU A 612 -32.14 -3.75 3.79
N LEU A 613 -31.75 -4.59 2.83
CA LEU A 613 -30.78 -5.65 3.01
C LEU A 613 -29.55 -5.39 2.14
N LEU A 614 -28.39 -5.37 2.79
CA LEU A 614 -27.06 -5.37 2.15
C LEU A 614 -26.37 -6.69 2.49
N GLU A 615 -25.98 -7.43 1.46
CA GLU A 615 -25.26 -8.69 1.61
C GLU A 615 -23.95 -8.69 0.80
N ASP A 616 -22.88 -9.21 1.40
CA ASP A 616 -21.66 -9.55 0.66
C ASP A 616 -21.85 -10.91 0.00
N VAL A 617 -21.87 -10.93 -1.32
CA VAL A 617 -22.08 -12.13 -2.13
C VAL A 617 -20.84 -12.48 -2.97
N THR A 618 -19.69 -11.93 -2.60
CA THR A 618 -18.42 -12.09 -3.34
C THR A 618 -18.07 -13.56 -3.58
N TRP A 619 -18.37 -14.45 -2.63
CA TRP A 619 -18.12 -15.89 -2.69
C TRP A 619 -19.22 -16.70 -3.39
N LYS A 620 -20.41 -16.13 -3.64
CA LYS A 620 -21.53 -16.87 -4.26
C LYS A 620 -21.35 -17.06 -5.77
N TYR A 621 -20.52 -16.22 -6.41
CA TYR A 621 -20.39 -16.17 -7.85
C TYR A 621 -18.95 -16.33 -8.33
N THR A 622 -18.75 -17.25 -9.28
CA THR A 622 -17.61 -17.22 -10.19
C THR A 622 -17.89 -16.18 -11.27
N ALA A 623 -16.91 -15.34 -11.57
CA ALA A 623 -17.07 -14.29 -12.57
C ALA A 623 -16.09 -14.50 -13.73
N LEU A 624 -16.61 -14.77 -14.93
CA LEU A 624 -15.82 -14.98 -16.13
C LEU A 624 -16.02 -13.83 -17.11
N ASN A 625 -14.94 -13.25 -17.60
CA ASN A 625 -14.99 -12.26 -18.66
C ASN A 625 -14.72 -12.96 -20.00
N LEU A 626 -15.77 -13.11 -20.81
CA LEU A 626 -15.70 -13.64 -22.17
C LEU A 626 -15.48 -12.48 -23.14
N ILE A 627 -14.27 -12.35 -23.66
CA ILE A 627 -13.78 -11.14 -24.33
C ILE A 627 -13.26 -11.46 -25.74
N GLY A 628 -13.61 -10.62 -26.70
CA GLY A 628 -13.09 -10.64 -28.07
C GLY A 628 -14.21 -10.64 -29.12
N PRO A 629 -13.87 -10.40 -30.39
CA PRO A 629 -14.85 -10.29 -31.47
C PRO A 629 -15.73 -11.54 -31.65
N ARG A 630 -15.27 -12.73 -31.22
CA ARG A 630 -16.04 -13.98 -31.30
C ARG A 630 -16.82 -14.32 -30.01
N ALA A 631 -16.81 -13.44 -29.00
CA ALA A 631 -17.55 -13.66 -27.74
C ALA A 631 -19.07 -13.79 -27.97
N VAL A 632 -19.61 -13.01 -28.90
CA VAL A 632 -21.03 -13.03 -29.29
C VAL A 632 -21.41 -14.40 -29.89
N ASP A 633 -20.55 -14.96 -30.75
CA ASP A 633 -20.82 -16.26 -31.38
C ASP A 633 -20.89 -17.38 -30.35
N VAL A 634 -19.90 -17.44 -29.46
CA VAL A 634 -19.83 -18.46 -28.39
C VAL A 634 -21.06 -18.40 -27.50
N LEU A 635 -21.44 -17.20 -27.05
CA LEU A 635 -22.56 -17.04 -26.14
C LEU A 635 -23.91 -17.28 -26.81
N SER A 636 -24.07 -16.89 -28.08
CA SER A 636 -25.31 -17.12 -28.83
C SER A 636 -25.59 -18.61 -29.00
N GLU A 637 -24.56 -19.41 -29.28
CA GLU A 637 -24.69 -20.86 -29.43
C GLU A 637 -25.01 -21.56 -28.10
N LEU A 638 -24.41 -21.10 -27.00
CA LEU A 638 -24.61 -21.70 -25.68
C LEU A 638 -25.95 -21.36 -25.03
N SER A 639 -26.56 -20.25 -25.42
CA SER A 639 -27.78 -19.76 -24.79
C SER A 639 -29.02 -19.93 -25.65
N TYR A 640 -28.85 -20.19 -26.95
CA TYR A 640 -29.91 -20.18 -27.96
C TYR A 640 -30.74 -18.89 -27.96
N ALA A 641 -30.16 -17.78 -27.47
CA ALA A 641 -30.76 -16.46 -27.46
C ALA A 641 -29.96 -15.51 -28.36
N PRO A 642 -30.61 -14.62 -29.11
CA PRO A 642 -29.90 -13.64 -29.92
C PRO A 642 -29.12 -12.66 -29.03
N MET A 643 -27.80 -12.62 -29.20
CA MET A 643 -26.91 -11.68 -28.51
C MET A 643 -26.65 -10.40 -29.33
N THR A 644 -27.59 -10.04 -30.23
CA THR A 644 -27.46 -8.85 -31.08
C THR A 644 -27.71 -7.57 -30.26
N PRO A 645 -27.18 -6.41 -30.66
CA PRO A 645 -27.38 -5.15 -29.94
C PRO A 645 -28.84 -4.79 -29.64
N ASP A 646 -29.78 -5.20 -30.50
CA ASP A 646 -31.22 -4.99 -30.29
C ASP A 646 -31.80 -5.83 -29.15
N HIS A 647 -31.25 -7.03 -28.91
CA HIS A 647 -31.70 -7.95 -27.87
C HIS A 647 -30.87 -7.87 -26.59
N PHE A 648 -29.61 -7.44 -26.73
CA PHE A 648 -28.63 -7.37 -25.67
C PHE A 648 -27.75 -6.12 -25.85
N PRO A 649 -28.27 -4.92 -25.53
CA PRO A 649 -27.54 -3.68 -25.71
C PRO A 649 -26.33 -3.57 -24.78
N SER A 650 -25.45 -2.60 -25.05
CA SER A 650 -24.33 -2.28 -24.17
C SER A 650 -24.82 -1.88 -22.77
N LEU A 651 -24.06 -2.23 -21.73
CA LEU A 651 -24.40 -1.98 -20.34
C LEU A 651 -25.77 -2.54 -19.95
N PHE A 652 -26.03 -3.77 -20.40
CA PHE A 652 -27.24 -4.51 -20.09
C PHE A 652 -26.91 -5.82 -19.36
N CYS A 653 -27.79 -6.23 -18.47
CA CYS A 653 -27.72 -7.40 -17.63
C CYS A 653 -28.99 -8.21 -17.80
N LYS A 654 -28.85 -9.50 -18.07
CA LYS A 654 -29.96 -10.44 -18.15
C LYS A 654 -29.59 -11.74 -17.49
N GLU A 655 -30.52 -12.28 -16.71
CA GLU A 655 -30.41 -13.64 -16.21
C GLU A 655 -30.91 -14.61 -17.28
N MET A 656 -30.08 -15.59 -17.63
CA MET A 656 -30.35 -16.51 -18.74
C MET A 656 -29.58 -17.82 -18.59
N SER A 657 -29.86 -18.77 -19.48
CA SER A 657 -29.18 -20.04 -19.56
C SER A 657 -27.86 -19.91 -20.33
N VAL A 658 -26.81 -20.58 -19.87
CA VAL A 658 -25.54 -20.73 -20.58
C VAL A 658 -25.13 -22.20 -20.49
N GLY A 659 -25.16 -22.90 -21.62
CA GLY A 659 -25.17 -24.36 -21.64
C GLY A 659 -26.41 -24.90 -20.91
N TYR A 660 -26.25 -25.97 -20.14
CA TYR A 660 -27.33 -26.54 -19.33
C TYR A 660 -27.62 -25.79 -18.01
N ALA A 661 -26.80 -24.79 -17.65
CA ALA A 661 -26.98 -24.05 -16.41
C ALA A 661 -27.93 -22.86 -16.58
N ASN A 662 -28.89 -22.71 -15.67
CA ASN A 662 -29.82 -21.58 -15.61
C ASN A 662 -29.38 -20.57 -14.54
N GLY A 663 -29.95 -19.37 -14.58
CA GLY A 663 -29.71 -18.36 -13.55
C GLY A 663 -28.38 -17.62 -13.69
N ILE A 664 -27.76 -17.66 -14.87
CA ILE A 664 -26.48 -16.99 -15.12
C ILE A 664 -26.75 -15.53 -15.42
N ARG A 665 -26.16 -14.62 -14.65
CA ARG A 665 -26.24 -13.18 -14.92
C ARG A 665 -25.19 -12.84 -15.97
N VAL A 666 -25.66 -12.65 -17.20
CA VAL A 666 -24.85 -12.20 -18.33
C VAL A 666 -24.91 -10.68 -18.36
N MET A 667 -23.76 -10.03 -18.50
CA MET A 667 -23.64 -8.58 -18.52
C MET A 667 -22.81 -8.12 -19.72
N SER A 668 -23.36 -7.26 -20.57
CA SER A 668 -22.66 -6.69 -21.74
C SER A 668 -21.80 -5.51 -21.32
N MET A 669 -20.70 -5.83 -20.63
CA MET A 669 -19.66 -4.89 -20.24
C MET A 669 -18.31 -5.61 -20.16
N THR A 670 -17.23 -4.89 -20.41
CA THR A 670 -15.86 -5.36 -20.20
C THR A 670 -15.02 -4.25 -19.56
N HIS A 671 -13.90 -4.62 -18.95
CA HIS A 671 -12.91 -3.68 -18.41
C HIS A 671 -11.65 -3.60 -19.29
N THR A 672 -11.78 -3.93 -20.57
CA THR A 672 -10.69 -4.00 -21.56
C THR A 672 -10.93 -3.13 -22.78
N GLY A 673 -12.16 -2.67 -22.98
CA GLY A 673 -12.63 -1.93 -24.16
C GLY A 673 -12.71 -2.76 -25.43
N GLU A 674 -12.50 -4.07 -25.33
CA GLU A 674 -12.83 -5.05 -26.36
C GLU A 674 -14.28 -5.53 -26.15
N PRO A 675 -15.00 -5.94 -27.21
CA PRO A 675 -16.35 -6.47 -27.07
C PRO A 675 -16.35 -7.74 -26.22
N GLY A 676 -17.43 -7.98 -25.47
CA GLY A 676 -17.51 -9.15 -24.61
C GLY A 676 -18.58 -9.04 -23.54
N PHE A 677 -18.61 -10.07 -22.70
CA PHE A 677 -19.60 -10.25 -21.65
C PHE A 677 -18.94 -10.69 -20.34
N MET A 678 -19.43 -10.15 -19.23
CA MET A 678 -19.19 -10.70 -17.90
C MET A 678 -20.28 -11.72 -17.58
N LEU A 679 -19.87 -12.92 -17.16
CA LEU A 679 -20.75 -14.00 -16.71
C LEU A 679 -20.59 -14.16 -15.21
N TYR A 680 -21.61 -13.80 -14.43
CA TYR A 680 -21.67 -14.10 -13.00
C TYR A 680 -22.46 -15.39 -12.80
N ILE A 681 -21.72 -16.44 -12.45
CA ILE A 681 -22.16 -17.82 -12.44
C ILE A 681 -22.26 -18.27 -10.99
N PRO A 682 -23.42 -18.75 -10.51
CA PRO A 682 -23.52 -19.43 -9.21
C PRO A 682 -22.44 -20.50 -9.09
N ILE A 683 -21.77 -20.55 -7.94
CA ILE A 683 -20.52 -21.29 -7.75
C ILE A 683 -20.62 -22.78 -8.16
N GLU A 684 -21.77 -23.41 -7.94
CA GLU A 684 -22.07 -24.81 -8.28
C GLU A 684 -22.09 -25.08 -9.79
N TYR A 685 -22.33 -24.07 -10.63
CA TYR A 685 -22.36 -24.20 -12.09
C TYR A 685 -21.06 -23.75 -12.76
N ALA A 686 -20.09 -23.22 -12.00
CA ALA A 686 -18.88 -22.60 -12.53
C ALA A 686 -18.10 -23.53 -13.48
N LEU A 687 -17.83 -24.76 -13.06
CA LEU A 687 -17.08 -25.73 -13.85
C LEU A 687 -17.83 -26.14 -15.12
N HIS A 688 -19.15 -26.32 -15.02
CA HIS A 688 -20.01 -26.68 -16.14
C HIS A 688 -19.98 -25.57 -17.20
N VAL A 689 -20.32 -24.34 -16.82
CA VAL A 689 -20.37 -23.20 -17.72
C VAL A 689 -19.00 -22.94 -18.35
N TYR A 690 -17.92 -23.02 -17.58
CA TYR A 690 -16.57 -22.88 -18.10
C TYR A 690 -16.25 -23.93 -19.18
N ASN A 691 -16.56 -25.20 -18.93
CA ASN A 691 -16.29 -26.27 -19.91
C ASN A 691 -17.08 -26.08 -21.20
N GLU A 692 -18.36 -25.71 -21.11
CA GLU A 692 -19.20 -25.47 -22.27
C GLU A 692 -18.71 -24.25 -23.09
N VAL A 693 -18.35 -23.15 -22.40
CA VAL A 693 -17.71 -21.96 -23.03
C VAL A 693 -16.44 -22.34 -23.75
N MET A 694 -15.55 -23.08 -23.10
CA MET A 694 -14.29 -23.50 -23.70
C MET A 694 -14.53 -24.47 -24.87
N SER A 695 -15.46 -25.42 -24.75
CA SER A 695 -15.79 -26.41 -25.78
C SER A 695 -16.34 -25.76 -27.06
N VAL A 696 -17.40 -24.96 -26.92
CA VAL A 696 -18.01 -24.24 -28.06
C VAL A 696 -17.04 -23.23 -28.65
N GLY A 697 -16.24 -22.57 -27.81
CA GLY A 697 -15.24 -21.61 -28.22
C GLY A 697 -14.07 -22.17 -29.02
N GLN A 698 -13.80 -23.48 -29.00
CA GLN A 698 -12.63 -24.08 -29.67
C GLN A 698 -12.56 -23.72 -31.16
N LYS A 699 -13.70 -23.81 -31.86
CA LYS A 699 -13.78 -23.49 -33.30
C LYS A 699 -13.60 -21.99 -33.61
N TYR A 700 -13.68 -21.14 -32.59
CA TYR A 700 -13.43 -19.70 -32.67
C TYR A 700 -12.05 -19.30 -32.13
N GLY A 701 -11.19 -20.28 -31.81
CA GLY A 701 -9.86 -20.03 -31.28
C GLY A 701 -9.84 -19.59 -29.81
N ILE A 702 -10.82 -20.00 -29.02
CA ILE A 702 -10.89 -19.61 -27.60
C ILE A 702 -9.66 -20.05 -26.81
N ARG A 703 -9.26 -19.22 -25.85
CA ARG A 703 -8.29 -19.61 -24.82
C ARG A 703 -8.51 -18.84 -23.53
N ASN A 704 -7.75 -19.18 -22.49
CA ASN A 704 -7.67 -18.33 -21.31
C ASN A 704 -6.70 -17.15 -21.54
N ALA A 705 -6.93 -16.06 -20.81
CA ALA A 705 -5.99 -14.95 -20.68
C ALA A 705 -5.93 -14.48 -19.22
N GLY A 706 -4.80 -13.89 -18.82
CA GLY A 706 -4.55 -13.48 -17.45
C GLY A 706 -4.67 -11.98 -17.19
N TYR A 707 -4.41 -11.60 -15.94
CA TYR A 707 -4.47 -10.22 -15.47
C TYR A 707 -3.43 -9.30 -16.12
N TYR A 708 -2.34 -9.83 -16.66
CA TYR A 708 -1.36 -9.01 -17.36
C TYR A 708 -1.88 -8.56 -18.74
N ALA A 709 -2.58 -9.43 -19.46
CA ALA A 709 -3.28 -9.05 -20.68
C ALA A 709 -4.41 -8.05 -20.39
N LEU A 710 -5.23 -8.31 -19.35
CA LEU A 710 -6.24 -7.36 -18.87
C LEU A 710 -5.63 -5.99 -18.57
N ARG A 711 -4.47 -5.95 -17.90
CA ARG A 711 -3.77 -4.71 -17.59
C ARG A 711 -3.28 -3.96 -18.84
N SER A 712 -2.71 -4.67 -19.82
CA SER A 712 -2.31 -4.04 -21.09
C SER A 712 -3.51 -3.41 -21.80
N LEU A 713 -4.60 -4.18 -21.95
CA LEU A 713 -5.83 -3.73 -22.61
C LEU A 713 -6.47 -2.52 -21.90
N ARG A 714 -6.64 -2.58 -20.58
CA ARG A 714 -7.27 -1.47 -19.83
C ARG A 714 -6.40 -0.21 -19.88
N ILE A 715 -5.08 -0.32 -19.95
CA ILE A 715 -4.17 0.84 -20.03
C ILE A 715 -4.28 1.48 -21.40
N GLU A 716 -4.23 0.69 -22.46
CA GLU A 716 -4.42 1.17 -23.84
C GLU A 716 -5.76 1.90 -24.02
N LYS A 717 -6.83 1.45 -23.35
CA LYS A 717 -8.16 2.10 -23.41
C LYS A 717 -8.37 3.19 -22.35
N PHE A 718 -7.31 3.59 -21.65
CA PHE A 718 -7.34 4.67 -20.67
C PHE A 718 -8.28 4.44 -19.47
N PHE A 719 -8.53 3.19 -19.06
CA PHE A 719 -9.44 2.86 -17.95
C PHE A 719 -8.77 2.93 -16.58
N ALA A 720 -9.06 3.97 -15.78
CA ALA A 720 -8.52 4.11 -14.43
C ALA A 720 -8.80 2.89 -13.51
N PHE A 721 -7.87 2.60 -12.59
CA PHE A 721 -7.99 1.53 -11.58
C PHE A 721 -7.79 2.06 -10.15
N TRP A 722 -8.62 1.58 -9.21
CA TRP A 722 -8.56 1.97 -7.80
C TRP A 722 -7.20 1.68 -7.15
N GLY A 723 -6.74 2.62 -6.32
CA GLY A 723 -5.49 2.53 -5.56
C GLY A 723 -4.24 2.81 -6.39
N GLN A 724 -4.36 2.88 -7.72
CA GLN A 724 -3.27 3.29 -8.62
C GLN A 724 -3.60 4.61 -9.30
N ASP A 725 -4.66 4.62 -10.13
CA ASP A 725 -5.05 5.78 -10.93
C ASP A 725 -6.12 6.66 -10.25
N ILE A 726 -6.88 6.10 -9.30
CA ILE A 726 -7.92 6.82 -8.54
C ILE A 726 -7.86 6.43 -7.06
N ASN A 727 -8.21 7.38 -6.19
CA ASN A 727 -8.29 7.24 -4.72
C ASN A 727 -9.23 8.31 -4.16
N ASN A 728 -9.29 8.43 -2.83
CA ASN A 728 -10.10 9.41 -2.09
C ASN A 728 -9.74 10.88 -2.33
N LEU A 729 -8.62 11.18 -2.96
CA LEU A 729 -8.21 12.53 -3.38
C LEU A 729 -8.35 12.75 -4.88
N THR A 730 -8.94 11.81 -5.61
CA THR A 730 -9.18 11.93 -7.06
C THR A 730 -10.66 12.08 -7.32
N THR A 731 -11.03 13.10 -8.07
CA THR A 731 -12.41 13.37 -8.47
C THR A 731 -12.71 12.80 -9.87
N PRO A 732 -13.99 12.56 -10.21
CA PRO A 732 -14.38 12.15 -11.56
C PRO A 732 -13.98 13.13 -12.67
N LEU A 733 -13.89 14.43 -12.37
CA LEU A 733 -13.52 15.46 -13.36
C LEU A 733 -12.02 15.42 -13.68
N GLU A 734 -11.17 15.16 -12.68
CA GLU A 734 -9.72 15.05 -12.85
C GLU A 734 -9.31 13.80 -13.65
N CYS A 735 -10.06 12.69 -13.53
CA CYS A 735 -9.75 11.43 -14.21
C CYS A 735 -10.53 11.20 -15.51
N GLY A 736 -11.24 12.22 -16.02
CA GLY A 736 -11.97 12.13 -17.29
C GLY A 736 -13.16 11.17 -17.23
N ARG A 737 -13.86 11.14 -16.10
CA ARG A 737 -15.04 10.30 -15.80
C ARG A 737 -16.27 11.11 -15.42
N GLU A 738 -16.34 12.36 -15.86
CA GLU A 738 -17.52 13.22 -15.67
C GLU A 738 -18.81 12.56 -16.18
N SER A 739 -18.74 11.76 -17.26
CA SER A 739 -19.91 11.02 -17.77
C SER A 739 -20.46 9.94 -16.83
N ARG A 740 -19.72 9.57 -15.78
CA ARG A 740 -20.16 8.67 -14.70
C ARG A 740 -20.82 9.42 -13.54
N VAL A 741 -21.02 10.73 -13.68
CA VAL A 741 -21.65 11.59 -12.69
C VAL A 741 -22.86 12.27 -13.31
N LYS A 742 -24.02 12.13 -12.67
CA LYS A 742 -25.25 12.83 -13.05
C LYS A 742 -25.57 13.90 -12.02
N LEU A 743 -25.01 15.10 -12.22
CA LEU A 743 -25.19 16.26 -11.34
C LEU A 743 -26.65 16.72 -11.23
N GLU A 744 -27.42 16.52 -12.29
CA GLU A 744 -28.83 16.92 -12.43
C GLU A 744 -29.74 15.69 -12.53
N LYS A 745 -29.83 14.90 -11.45
CA LYS A 745 -30.81 13.78 -11.34
C LYS A 745 -31.99 14.07 -10.41
N GLY A 746 -32.15 15.31 -9.96
CA GLY A 746 -33.27 15.75 -9.10
C GLY A 746 -33.10 15.47 -7.61
N MET A 747 -32.00 14.84 -7.21
CA MET A 747 -31.66 14.60 -5.80
C MET A 747 -30.18 14.78 -5.55
N ASP A 748 -29.84 15.13 -4.31
CA ASP A 748 -28.47 15.27 -3.87
C ASP A 748 -27.80 13.91 -3.67
N PHE A 749 -26.47 13.89 -3.80
CA PHE A 749 -25.62 12.76 -3.49
C PHE A 749 -24.32 13.25 -2.86
N ILE A 750 -23.65 12.38 -2.09
CA ILE A 750 -22.42 12.73 -1.37
C ILE A 750 -21.37 13.23 -2.36
N GLY A 751 -20.77 14.41 -2.10
CA GLY A 751 -19.77 15.04 -2.95
C GLY A 751 -20.31 15.84 -4.15
N ARG A 752 -21.63 15.93 -4.35
CA ARG A 752 -22.24 16.71 -5.45
C ARG A 752 -21.80 18.17 -5.46
N ASP A 753 -21.85 18.84 -4.31
CA ASP A 753 -21.53 20.27 -4.20
C ASP A 753 -20.06 20.56 -4.50
N ALA A 754 -19.15 19.70 -4.02
CA ALA A 754 -17.74 19.79 -4.34
C ALA A 754 -17.48 19.65 -5.85
N LEU A 755 -18.17 18.73 -6.53
CA LEU A 755 -18.05 18.59 -7.99
C LEU A 755 -18.63 19.77 -8.75
N LEU A 756 -19.74 20.36 -8.29
CA LEU A 756 -20.30 21.59 -8.87
C LEU A 756 -19.31 22.76 -8.75
N GLN A 757 -18.69 22.91 -7.58
CA GLN A 757 -17.68 23.94 -7.35
C GLN A 757 -16.42 23.69 -8.19
N GLN A 758 -15.93 22.45 -8.26
CA GLN A 758 -14.77 22.09 -9.09
C GLN A 758 -15.05 22.31 -10.58
N LYS A 759 -16.28 22.08 -11.05
CA LYS A 759 -16.67 22.38 -12.44
C LYS A 759 -16.60 23.87 -12.77
N GLN A 760 -16.86 24.75 -11.80
CA GLN A 760 -16.73 26.20 -11.95
C GLN A 760 -15.27 26.66 -11.90
N ASN A 761 -14.48 26.12 -10.97
CA ASN A 761 -13.09 26.53 -10.74
C ASN A 761 -12.11 25.90 -11.74
N GLY A 762 -12.45 24.75 -12.31
CA GLY A 762 -11.54 23.91 -13.10
C GLY A 762 -10.78 22.88 -12.25
N VAL A 763 -9.98 22.05 -12.92
CA VAL A 763 -9.17 21.00 -12.29
C VAL A 763 -7.70 21.39 -12.25
N TYR A 764 -7.03 21.22 -11.12
CA TYR A 764 -5.60 21.56 -10.92
C TYR A 764 -4.65 20.40 -11.23
N LYS A 765 -5.20 19.20 -11.38
CA LYS A 765 -4.50 18.01 -11.90
C LYS A 765 -5.39 17.25 -12.86
N ARG A 766 -4.80 16.58 -13.84
CA ARG A 766 -5.57 15.82 -14.84
C ARG A 766 -4.89 14.52 -15.22
N LEU A 767 -5.63 13.41 -15.15
CA LEU A 767 -5.16 12.11 -15.62
C LEU A 767 -4.90 12.21 -17.13
N THR A 768 -3.72 11.77 -17.54
CA THR A 768 -3.21 11.89 -18.91
C THR A 768 -2.53 10.57 -19.29
N MET A 769 -2.70 10.16 -20.54
CA MET A 769 -2.00 9.03 -21.15
C MET A 769 -0.72 9.52 -21.81
N PHE A 770 0.37 8.80 -21.63
CA PHE A 770 1.68 9.07 -22.19
C PHE A 770 2.13 7.87 -23.01
N ILE A 771 2.48 8.11 -24.27
CA ILE A 771 3.02 7.09 -25.17
C ILE A 771 4.48 7.41 -25.38
N LEU A 772 5.38 6.51 -24.96
CA LEU A 772 6.82 6.71 -25.12
C LEU A 772 7.19 6.59 -26.61
N ASP A 773 7.98 7.54 -27.12
CA ASP A 773 8.36 7.61 -28.54
C ASP A 773 9.71 6.95 -28.83
N ASP A 774 10.67 7.08 -27.91
CA ASP A 774 12.09 6.69 -28.03
C ASP A 774 12.52 5.60 -27.03
N HIS A 775 11.56 4.84 -26.49
CA HIS A 775 11.82 3.71 -25.59
C HIS A 775 11.96 2.39 -26.37
N ASP A 776 13.12 1.75 -26.28
CA ASP A 776 13.39 0.42 -26.82
C ASP A 776 13.12 -0.64 -25.75
N SER A 777 12.11 -1.49 -25.98
CA SER A 777 11.72 -2.52 -25.02
C SER A 777 12.80 -3.55 -24.72
N ASP A 778 13.77 -3.77 -25.62
CA ASP A 778 14.79 -4.81 -25.46
C ASP A 778 16.05 -4.30 -24.76
N LEU A 779 16.28 -2.98 -24.76
CA LEU A 779 17.49 -2.36 -24.21
C LEU A 779 17.20 -1.51 -22.97
N ASP A 780 16.07 -0.82 -22.94
CA ASP A 780 15.77 0.17 -21.91
C ASP A 780 15.09 -0.44 -20.68
N LEU A 781 15.21 0.27 -19.57
CA LEU A 781 14.55 -0.11 -18.32
C LEU A 781 13.03 -0.07 -18.49
N TRP A 782 12.37 -1.08 -17.94
CA TRP A 782 10.93 -1.21 -18.04
C TRP A 782 10.22 -0.19 -17.14
N PRO A 783 9.31 0.66 -17.64
CA PRO A 783 8.47 1.51 -16.79
C PRO A 783 7.43 0.67 -16.06
N TRP A 784 7.20 0.98 -14.78
CA TRP A 784 6.25 0.26 -13.95
C TRP A 784 5.11 1.18 -13.53
N TRP A 785 5.41 2.15 -12.68
CA TRP A 785 4.58 3.26 -12.21
C TRP A 785 5.39 4.05 -11.17
N GLY A 786 4.94 5.25 -10.83
CA GLY A 786 5.60 6.15 -9.88
C GLY A 786 6.77 6.94 -10.49
N GLU A 787 7.05 6.75 -11.77
CA GLU A 787 8.05 7.51 -12.51
C GLU A 787 7.67 9.00 -12.60
N PRO A 788 8.60 9.93 -12.36
CA PRO A 788 8.36 11.35 -12.58
C PRO A 788 8.02 11.69 -14.03
N ILE A 789 7.10 12.63 -14.20
CA ILE A 789 6.69 13.21 -15.47
C ILE A 789 7.22 14.64 -15.51
N TYR A 790 7.94 14.95 -16.59
CA TYR A 790 8.41 16.30 -16.89
C TYR A 790 7.67 16.86 -18.11
N ARG A 791 7.49 18.17 -18.12
CA ARG A 791 6.98 18.96 -19.25
C ARG A 791 7.93 20.12 -19.47
N ASN A 792 8.48 20.25 -20.67
CA ASN A 792 9.47 21.28 -21.01
C ASN A 792 10.61 21.35 -19.98
N GLY A 793 11.08 20.20 -19.50
CA GLY A 793 12.13 20.07 -18.49
C GLY A 793 11.69 20.28 -17.03
N GLN A 794 10.47 20.75 -16.75
CA GLN A 794 9.93 20.98 -15.41
C GLN A 794 9.08 19.80 -14.93
N TYR A 795 9.18 19.46 -13.64
CA TYR A 795 8.37 18.39 -13.06
C TYR A 795 6.89 18.79 -12.99
N VAL A 796 6.00 17.89 -13.44
CA VAL A 796 4.55 18.14 -13.46
C VAL A 796 3.71 17.01 -12.84
N GLY A 797 4.33 15.91 -12.39
CA GLY A 797 3.58 14.84 -11.73
C GLY A 797 4.26 13.48 -11.83
N LYS A 798 3.51 12.40 -11.60
CA LYS A 798 4.03 11.02 -11.61
C LYS A 798 3.10 10.08 -12.36
N THR A 799 3.68 9.03 -12.95
CA THR A 799 2.92 7.94 -13.53
C THR A 799 2.21 7.15 -12.42
N THR A 800 0.98 6.72 -12.67
CA THR A 800 0.16 5.90 -11.78
C THR A 800 0.10 4.44 -12.23
N SER A 801 0.18 4.21 -13.54
CA SER A 801 0.13 2.88 -14.16
C SER A 801 0.99 2.84 -15.41
N SER A 802 1.71 1.74 -15.66
CA SER A 802 2.32 1.45 -16.96
C SER A 802 2.01 0.04 -17.46
N ALA A 803 1.95 -0.09 -18.79
CA ALA A 803 2.01 -1.35 -19.53
C ALA A 803 2.47 -1.10 -20.98
N TYR A 804 2.96 -2.16 -21.61
CA TYR A 804 3.18 -2.17 -23.05
C TYR A 804 1.86 -2.35 -23.79
N SER A 805 1.59 -1.51 -24.79
CA SER A 805 0.50 -1.70 -25.73
C SER A 805 1.04 -2.43 -26.95
N TYR A 806 0.69 -3.71 -27.06
CA TYR A 806 1.06 -4.55 -28.20
C TYR A 806 0.43 -4.11 -29.51
N SER A 807 -0.64 -3.29 -29.47
CA SER A 807 -1.27 -2.76 -30.68
C SER A 807 -0.71 -1.44 -31.16
N LEU A 808 -0.09 -0.68 -30.27
CA LEU A 808 0.66 0.51 -30.64
C LEU A 808 2.14 0.21 -30.82
N GLU A 809 2.60 -0.97 -30.39
CA GLU A 809 4.01 -1.37 -30.32
C GLU A 809 4.82 -0.35 -29.51
N ARG A 810 4.23 0.16 -28.42
CA ARG A 810 4.81 1.22 -27.58
C ARG A 810 4.47 1.02 -26.11
N HIS A 811 5.34 1.54 -25.25
CA HIS A 811 5.01 1.70 -23.83
C HIS A 811 3.98 2.80 -23.62
N VAL A 812 2.99 2.50 -22.79
CA VAL A 812 1.92 3.41 -22.42
C VAL A 812 1.89 3.55 -20.90
N CYS A 813 2.02 4.79 -20.44
CA CYS A 813 1.90 5.16 -19.04
C CYS A 813 0.65 6.03 -18.84
N LEU A 814 -0.01 5.89 -17.69
CA LEU A 814 -0.97 6.87 -17.20
C LEU A 814 -0.34 7.64 -16.06
N GLY A 815 -0.75 8.89 -15.87
CA GLY A 815 -0.32 9.70 -14.73
C GLY A 815 -1.06 11.02 -14.65
N PHE A 816 -0.99 11.69 -13.50
CA PHE A 816 -1.57 13.02 -13.34
C PHE A 816 -0.56 14.09 -13.71
N VAL A 817 -1.02 15.06 -14.51
CA VAL A 817 -0.31 16.30 -14.81
C VAL A 817 -0.89 17.41 -13.97
N HIS A 818 -0.03 18.13 -13.26
CA HIS A 818 -0.30 19.38 -12.56
C HIS A 818 0.23 20.55 -13.39
N ASN A 819 -0.29 21.74 -13.13
CA ASN A 819 0.22 22.99 -13.68
C ASN A 819 0.56 23.92 -12.53
N PHE A 820 1.79 24.41 -12.47
CA PHE A 820 2.25 25.34 -11.46
C PHE A 820 2.71 26.63 -12.14
N SER A 821 2.35 27.77 -11.55
CA SER A 821 2.85 29.08 -11.95
C SER A 821 4.38 29.13 -11.79
N GLU A 822 5.12 29.50 -12.83
CA GLU A 822 6.59 29.64 -12.74
C GLU A 822 7.01 30.75 -11.76
N ASP A 823 6.20 31.82 -11.67
CA ASP A 823 6.51 32.99 -10.85
C ASP A 823 6.16 32.78 -9.37
N THR A 824 5.02 32.14 -9.08
CA THR A 824 4.46 32.03 -7.72
C THR A 824 4.50 30.63 -7.14
N GLY A 825 4.68 29.59 -7.96
CA GLY A 825 4.56 28.19 -7.57
C GLY A 825 3.13 27.72 -7.29
N GLU A 826 2.13 28.60 -7.44
CA GLU A 826 0.73 28.27 -7.18
C GLU A 826 0.16 27.32 -8.24
N GLU A 827 -0.69 26.39 -7.82
CA GLU A 827 -1.41 25.51 -8.74
C GLU A 827 -2.36 26.30 -9.65
N GLN A 828 -2.29 26.00 -10.94
CA GLN A 828 -3.12 26.59 -11.99
C GLN A 828 -4.00 25.52 -12.63
N VAL A 829 -5.07 25.95 -13.28
CA VAL A 829 -6.00 25.04 -13.97
C VAL A 829 -5.30 24.31 -15.13
N VAL A 830 -5.49 23.00 -15.21
CA VAL A 830 -4.95 22.13 -16.25
C VAL A 830 -5.94 22.03 -17.41
N THR A 831 -5.74 22.87 -18.43
CA THR A 831 -6.58 22.88 -19.64
C THR A 831 -6.14 21.81 -20.65
N ALA A 832 -7.03 21.48 -21.60
CA ALA A 832 -6.65 20.59 -22.70
C ALA A 832 -5.53 21.16 -23.58
N ASP A 833 -5.52 22.48 -23.78
CA ASP A 833 -4.48 23.17 -24.54
C ASP A 833 -3.11 23.10 -23.83
N PHE A 834 -3.10 23.26 -22.49
CA PHE A 834 -1.90 23.09 -21.68
C PHE A 834 -1.26 21.70 -21.87
N ILE A 835 -2.10 20.66 -21.87
CA ILE A 835 -1.66 19.26 -22.10
C ILE A 835 -1.17 19.05 -23.52
N ASN A 836 -1.87 19.56 -24.53
CA ASN A 836 -1.56 19.26 -25.94
C ASN A 836 -0.31 19.99 -26.47
N ARG A 837 0.09 21.11 -25.87
CA ARG A 837 1.22 21.93 -26.35
C ARG A 837 2.57 21.65 -25.67
N GLY A 838 2.60 20.79 -24.65
CA GLY A 838 3.82 20.47 -23.91
C GLY A 838 4.68 19.41 -24.60
N GLU A 839 5.99 19.51 -24.44
CA GLU A 839 6.94 18.42 -24.70
C GLU A 839 7.11 17.64 -23.39
N TYR A 840 6.79 16.35 -23.40
CA TYR A 840 6.79 15.55 -22.18
C TYR A 840 7.90 14.52 -22.16
N GLU A 841 8.43 14.27 -20.97
CA GLU A 841 9.41 13.22 -20.71
C GLU A 841 9.00 12.42 -19.48
N ILE A 842 9.27 11.11 -19.50
CA ILE A 842 9.13 10.24 -18.32
C ILE A 842 10.51 9.80 -17.86
N ASP A 843 10.81 10.01 -16.58
CA ASP A 843 12.07 9.60 -15.95
C ASP A 843 11.98 8.15 -15.45
N ILE A 844 12.67 7.25 -16.13
CA ILE A 844 12.80 5.85 -15.75
C ILE A 844 14.21 5.65 -15.16
N ALA A 845 14.29 5.73 -13.84
CA ALA A 845 15.53 5.51 -13.07
C ALA A 845 16.71 6.40 -13.51
N GLY A 846 16.44 7.68 -13.76
CA GLY A 846 17.40 8.71 -14.14
C GLY A 846 17.58 8.89 -15.65
N TYR A 847 16.88 8.12 -16.48
CA TYR A 847 16.86 8.28 -17.93
C TYR A 847 15.51 8.84 -18.36
N ARG A 848 15.51 9.96 -19.09
CA ARG A 848 14.31 10.63 -19.57
C ARG A 848 13.98 10.21 -20.99
N PHE A 849 12.76 9.70 -21.19
CA PHE A 849 12.25 9.26 -22.48
C PHE A 849 11.14 10.19 -22.95
N GLN A 850 11.17 10.59 -24.21
CA GLN A 850 10.17 11.47 -24.82
C GLN A 850 8.81 10.77 -24.88
N ALA A 851 7.76 11.52 -24.56
CA ALA A 851 6.40 10.99 -24.47
C ALA A 851 5.38 11.90 -25.14
N LYS A 852 4.43 11.31 -25.87
CA LYS A 852 3.24 12.01 -26.38
C LYS A 852 2.11 11.94 -25.35
N ALA A 853 1.71 13.10 -24.85
CA ALA A 853 0.54 13.24 -23.98
C ALA A 853 -0.77 13.17 -24.77
N LYS A 854 -1.76 12.44 -24.23
CA LYS A 854 -3.12 12.28 -24.76
C LYS A 854 -4.14 12.29 -23.64
N LEU A 855 -5.25 13.00 -23.84
CA LEU A 855 -6.39 13.02 -22.91
C LEU A 855 -7.44 11.94 -23.18
N TYR A 856 -7.32 11.26 -24.33
CA TYR A 856 -8.24 10.24 -24.78
C TYR A 856 -7.44 9.09 -25.42
N PRO A 857 -7.94 7.86 -25.39
CA PRO A 857 -7.27 6.73 -26.01
C PRO A 857 -7.03 6.97 -27.50
N VAL A 858 -5.88 6.52 -28.00
CA VAL A 858 -5.54 6.60 -29.42
C VAL A 858 -6.34 5.55 -30.20
N ALA A 859 -6.80 5.90 -31.40
CA ALA A 859 -7.40 4.91 -32.30
C ALA A 859 -6.37 3.81 -32.60
N SER A 860 -6.73 2.55 -32.34
CA SER A 860 -5.82 1.41 -32.53
C SER A 860 -5.36 1.30 -33.99
N LEU A 861 -4.09 0.96 -34.21
CA LEU A 861 -3.56 0.62 -35.54
C LEU A 861 -4.29 -0.57 -36.15
N PHE A 862 -4.83 -1.50 -35.36
CA PHE A 862 -5.67 -2.59 -35.87
C PHE A 862 -6.95 -2.05 -36.51
N THR A 863 -7.61 -1.07 -35.90
CA THR A 863 -8.77 -0.39 -36.53
C THR A 863 -8.41 0.33 -37.82
N GLN A 864 -7.17 0.85 -37.93
CA GLN A 864 -6.69 1.48 -39.16
C GLN A 864 -6.32 0.45 -40.23
N LYS A 865 -5.58 -0.62 -39.88
CA LYS A 865 -5.27 -1.74 -40.78
C LYS A 865 -6.53 -2.42 -41.27
N ARG A 866 -7.48 -2.74 -40.39
CA ARG A 866 -8.76 -3.35 -40.77
C ARG A 866 -9.57 -2.44 -41.69
N ARG A 867 -9.61 -1.12 -41.42
CA ARG A 867 -10.20 -0.15 -42.38
C ARG A 867 -9.47 -0.10 -43.72
N LYS A 868 -8.15 -0.26 -43.72
CA LYS A 868 -7.33 -0.25 -44.93
C LYS A 868 -7.50 -1.54 -45.74
N ASP A 869 -7.51 -2.69 -45.07
CA ASP A 869 -7.76 -4.00 -45.68
C ASP A 869 -9.20 -4.06 -46.21
N ASP A 870 -10.19 -3.55 -45.46
CA ASP A 870 -11.58 -3.43 -45.93
C ASP A 870 -11.69 -2.47 -47.13
N MET A 871 -10.94 -1.37 -47.15
CA MET A 871 -10.86 -0.46 -48.30
C MET A 871 -10.21 -1.15 -49.52
N GLU A 872 -9.08 -1.83 -49.35
CA GLU A 872 -8.39 -2.55 -50.44
C GLU A 872 -9.25 -3.70 -50.99
N LEU A 873 -9.99 -4.41 -50.12
CA LEU A 873 -10.98 -5.42 -50.51
C LEU A 873 -12.16 -4.81 -51.27
N SER A 874 -12.61 -3.61 -50.88
CA SER A 874 -13.67 -2.90 -51.60
C SER A 874 -13.22 -2.37 -52.96
N ASP A 875 -11.97 -1.91 -53.09
CA ASP A 875 -11.38 -1.50 -54.36
C ASP A 875 -11.12 -2.68 -55.30
N LEU A 876 -10.85 -3.87 -54.75
CA LEU A 876 -10.73 -5.12 -55.51
C LEU A 876 -12.07 -5.68 -55.97
N HIS A 877 -13.18 -5.41 -55.26
CA HIS A 877 -14.53 -5.76 -55.74
C HIS A 877 -15.13 -4.69 -56.66
N GLY A 878 -14.54 -3.48 -56.70
CA GLY A 878 -14.91 -2.41 -57.60
C GLY A 878 -14.22 -2.42 -58.97
N LYS A 879 -13.26 -3.33 -59.20
CA LYS A 879 -12.58 -3.58 -60.48
C LYS A 879 -12.95 -4.94 -61.03
#